data_AF-A0A4Y2FZK5-F1
#
_entry.id   AF-A0A4Y2FZK5-F1
#
_cell.length_a   1.000
_cell.length_b   1.000
_cell.length_c   1.000
_cell.angle_alpha   90.00
_cell.angle_beta   90.00
_cell.angle_gamma   90.00
#
_symmetry.space_group_name_H-M   'P 1'
#
loop_
_entity.id
_entity.type
_entity.pdbx_description
1 polymer ?
#
loop_
_entity_poly.entity_id
_entity_poly.type
_entity_poly.pdbx_seq_one_letter_code
_entity_poly.pdbx_strand_id
1 'polypeptide(L)'
;MLVTFLVGLFTAPFELVYWVKWAIAYLAIRIYNAIHRKKRFDLYDISAKGDAVKLGYITPVLEKELESPFPESHLQEACDEVIIYGTNSKSECLFVRISRGCDQVADAWIYLKLANGKTYSLAETSGYQLPFDGKCQAFSSGKLQMHYLIPMRKWRIFFCGMLQQNCGDKEVAELVFVKFAFLWKAASHVYDCTFDTNPKEFANAIAKSEWEVPFLPPIKRVADSLNFYAESGIVAGTVSVDGASDYEMYLSGEKIRNIGKNADLVGFKFTNLLGYTHVDGFSFHLASLSLPHAFKNLSIGYTVDGDADLRTLEELDMTVEPFSGETFPSAFKAKFKAGAQYEVVGRIAQSIVFNSEQGWEGSLKLSFVKYKLGGKNGNGLLLTGEVLKGTQRPIQCKRSIPFPENVPLTVKFTDEISQLGNISGGKGSSLGKLTQLSKKEKTFIVPKGIVVTTSAYCKFLTRDVLDAVKYLEDVAYGNQDGDLKEACNRVASIVENSLLPVVICRSITEDLKELFGGDVNERKFAVRSSATGEDTASMSAAGQMDTFLGVQGINEIFAAVKKCWASQFGHIAVEYKKRYGQVLNSPMAVVIQEMVACEVSGVMFTCDPVTNNPSIITITANYGLGETVVSGSVEPDTFVLRRKDDQKVELESVTVGSKEQRIIMQGSIRESLEETTPTGLKVKFDETANDNTMSEAPFNRAQSLMTTRSEKIIALGATYFRYATAFKKRNQ
;
A
#
# COMPACT_ATOMS: atom_id res chain seq x y z
N MET A 1 53.36 -5.39 -31.31
CA MET A 1 53.52 -5.73 -29.89
C MET A 1 52.18 -6.00 -29.20
N LEU A 2 51.22 -5.07 -29.17
CA LEU A 2 49.90 -5.30 -28.56
C LEU A 2 49.10 -6.44 -29.23
N VAL A 3 49.07 -6.47 -30.57
CA VAL A 3 48.40 -7.51 -31.36
C VAL A 3 49.07 -8.89 -31.18
N THR A 4 50.39 -8.91 -31.09
CA THR A 4 51.19 -10.13 -30.87
C THR A 4 50.98 -10.69 -29.46
N PHE A 5 50.84 -9.81 -28.47
CA PHE A 5 50.50 -10.17 -27.09
C PHE A 5 49.07 -10.70 -26.97
N LEU A 6 48.11 -10.07 -27.66
CA LEU A 6 46.72 -10.51 -27.70
C LEU A 6 46.58 -11.90 -28.37
N VAL A 7 47.25 -12.15 -29.49
CA VAL A 7 47.23 -13.45 -30.19
C VAL A 7 47.87 -14.56 -29.35
N GLY A 8 48.96 -14.28 -28.62
CA GLY A 8 49.59 -15.25 -27.70
C GLY A 8 48.75 -15.59 -26.47
N LEU A 9 47.80 -14.72 -26.09
CA LEU A 9 46.87 -14.97 -24.98
C LEU A 9 45.69 -15.87 -25.38
N PHE A 10 45.30 -15.89 -26.66
CA PHE A 10 44.27 -16.80 -27.18
C PHE A 10 44.75 -18.26 -27.31
N THR A 11 46.06 -18.50 -27.33
CA THR A 11 46.67 -19.84 -27.39
C THR A 11 47.27 -20.30 -26.04
N ALA A 12 47.11 -19.50 -24.99
CA ALA A 12 47.66 -19.77 -23.67
C ALA A 12 46.88 -20.85 -22.91
N PRO A 13 47.52 -21.57 -21.97
CA PRO A 13 46.84 -22.50 -21.07
C PRO A 13 45.70 -21.79 -20.33
N PHE A 14 44.57 -22.47 -20.12
CA PHE A 14 43.38 -21.94 -19.44
C PHE A 14 43.71 -21.26 -18.09
N GLU A 15 44.67 -21.82 -17.35
CA GLU A 15 45.20 -21.26 -16.11
C GLU A 15 45.82 -19.86 -16.29
N LEU A 16 46.62 -19.65 -17.34
CA LEU A 16 47.26 -18.34 -17.58
C LEU A 16 46.20 -17.27 -17.86
N VAL A 17 45.21 -17.60 -18.69
CA VAL A 17 44.11 -16.68 -19.03
C VAL A 17 43.32 -16.32 -17.78
N TYR A 18 43.04 -17.30 -16.91
CA TYR A 18 42.38 -17.07 -15.63
C TYR A 18 43.15 -16.09 -14.75
N TRP A 19 44.45 -16.32 -14.51
CA TRP A 19 45.26 -15.47 -13.63
C TRP A 19 45.43 -14.04 -14.18
N VAL A 20 45.51 -13.88 -15.51
CA VAL A 20 45.52 -12.54 -16.14
C VAL A 20 44.19 -11.84 -15.92
N LYS A 21 43.06 -12.51 -16.17
CA LYS A 21 41.72 -11.95 -15.91
C LYS A 21 41.52 -11.60 -14.43
N TRP A 22 42.02 -12.45 -13.54
CA TRP A 22 41.96 -12.24 -12.09
C TRP A 22 42.70 -10.97 -11.69
N ALA A 23 43.94 -10.78 -12.16
CA ALA A 23 44.75 -9.61 -11.83
C ALA A 23 44.09 -8.31 -12.33
N ILE A 24 43.56 -8.33 -13.56
CA ILE A 24 42.83 -7.20 -14.15
C ILE A 24 41.57 -6.89 -13.34
N ALA A 25 40.75 -7.91 -13.04
CA ALA A 25 39.52 -7.75 -12.26
C ALA A 25 39.82 -7.22 -10.85
N TYR A 26 40.81 -7.79 -10.15
CA TYR A 26 41.19 -7.38 -8.81
C TYR A 26 41.64 -5.91 -8.77
N LEU A 27 42.47 -5.48 -9.72
CA LEU A 27 42.89 -4.08 -9.83
C LEU A 27 41.69 -3.17 -10.13
N ALA A 28 40.82 -3.56 -11.06
CA ALA A 28 39.64 -2.79 -11.42
C ALA A 28 38.66 -2.63 -10.24
N ILE A 29 38.43 -3.69 -9.46
CA ILE A 29 37.63 -3.65 -8.22
C ILE A 29 38.27 -2.72 -7.19
N ARG A 30 39.59 -2.81 -6.98
CA ARG A 30 40.30 -1.95 -6.03
C ARG A 30 40.20 -0.47 -6.41
N ILE A 31 40.33 -0.15 -7.70
CA ILE A 31 40.16 1.21 -8.23
C ILE A 31 38.70 1.66 -8.07
N TYR A 32 37.73 0.82 -8.47
CA TYR A 32 36.31 1.12 -8.35
C TYR A 32 35.92 1.40 -6.89
N ASN A 33 36.35 0.53 -5.96
CA ASN A 33 36.14 0.72 -4.53
C ASN A 33 36.87 1.97 -4.02
N ALA A 34 38.10 2.26 -4.43
CA ALA A 34 38.77 3.50 -4.00
C ALA A 34 37.99 4.77 -4.42
N ILE A 35 37.34 4.74 -5.58
CA ILE A 35 36.54 5.86 -6.10
C ILE A 35 35.15 5.93 -5.42
N HIS A 36 34.51 4.79 -5.13
CA HIS A 36 33.09 4.73 -4.73
C HIS A 36 32.83 4.31 -3.26
N ARG A 37 33.79 3.66 -2.57
CA ARG A 37 33.61 3.05 -1.23
C ARG A 37 33.34 4.05 -0.11
N LYS A 38 33.82 5.29 -0.22
CA LYS A 38 33.85 6.23 0.91
C LYS A 38 32.50 6.89 1.27
N LYS A 39 31.36 6.47 0.71
CA LYS A 39 30.20 7.37 0.64
C LYS A 39 28.79 6.80 0.86
N ARG A 40 28.57 5.48 0.82
CA ARG A 40 27.18 4.98 0.83
C ARG A 40 26.57 4.81 2.22
N PHE A 41 27.26 4.10 3.13
CA PHE A 41 26.76 3.85 4.50
C PHE A 41 27.75 4.23 5.61
N ASP A 42 28.89 4.85 5.26
CA ASP A 42 29.81 5.48 6.21
C ASP A 42 29.31 6.88 6.59
N LEU A 43 28.11 6.91 7.18
CA LEU A 43 27.36 8.15 7.44
C LEU A 43 27.61 8.71 8.85
N TYR A 44 28.14 7.87 9.74
CA TYR A 44 28.29 8.19 11.15
C TYR A 44 29.77 8.23 11.56
N ASP A 45 30.13 9.25 12.32
CA ASP A 45 31.47 9.45 12.84
C ASP A 45 31.36 10.03 14.26
N ILE A 46 31.63 9.18 15.26
CA ILE A 46 31.56 9.56 16.68
C ILE A 46 32.56 10.67 17.04
N SER A 47 33.59 10.87 16.22
CA SER A 47 34.60 11.91 16.41
C SER A 47 34.21 13.27 15.80
N ALA A 48 33.16 13.32 14.98
CA ALA A 48 32.69 14.52 14.27
C ALA A 48 31.94 15.51 15.17
N LYS A 49 32.64 16.06 16.18
CA LYS A 49 32.09 17.06 17.12
C LYS A 49 31.45 18.24 16.38
N GLY A 50 30.21 18.57 16.74
CA GLY A 50 29.47 19.69 16.15
C GLY A 50 28.65 19.34 14.89
N ASP A 51 28.79 18.13 14.35
CA ASP A 51 27.97 17.64 13.24
C ASP A 51 26.90 16.67 13.77
N ALA A 52 25.70 17.19 14.00
CA ALA A 52 24.59 16.41 14.56
C ALA A 52 24.15 15.23 13.67
N VAL A 53 24.39 15.30 12.35
CA VAL A 53 24.06 14.22 11.42
C VAL A 53 25.08 13.09 11.57
N LYS A 54 26.38 13.41 11.51
CA LYS A 54 27.44 12.40 11.69
C LYS A 54 27.48 11.80 13.09
N LEU A 55 27.13 12.56 14.11
CA LEU A 55 27.01 12.05 15.48
C LEU A 55 25.73 11.21 15.69
N GLY A 56 24.82 11.15 14.70
CA GLY A 56 23.61 10.34 14.75
C GLY A 56 22.45 10.93 15.53
N TYR A 57 22.49 12.22 15.89
CA TYR A 57 21.35 12.93 16.47
C TYR A 57 20.27 13.23 15.43
N ILE A 58 20.65 13.42 14.17
CA ILE A 58 19.75 13.66 13.05
C ILE A 58 19.98 12.55 12.01
N THR A 59 18.90 11.88 11.62
CA THR A 59 18.96 10.85 10.57
C THR A 59 19.44 11.45 9.24
N PRO A 60 20.47 10.87 8.59
CA PRO A 60 20.94 11.33 7.29
C PRO A 60 19.84 11.26 6.22
N VAL A 61 19.80 12.27 5.34
CA VAL A 61 18.83 12.33 4.23
C VAL A 61 18.95 11.11 3.31
N LEU A 62 20.19 10.63 3.08
CA LEU A 62 20.45 9.45 2.25
C LEU A 62 19.75 8.20 2.77
N GLU A 63 19.68 7.98 4.09
CA GLU A 63 18.97 6.82 4.64
C GLU A 63 17.48 6.87 4.28
N LYS A 64 16.88 8.06 4.38
CA LYS A 64 15.48 8.29 4.01
C LYS A 64 15.27 8.08 2.51
N GLU A 65 16.17 8.58 1.66
CA GLU A 65 16.09 8.41 0.20
C GLU A 65 16.16 6.93 -0.20
N LEU A 66 17.07 6.16 0.42
CA LEU A 66 17.26 4.74 0.12
C LEU A 66 16.14 3.83 0.64
N GLU A 67 15.46 4.23 1.73
CA GLU A 67 14.35 3.47 2.29
C GLU A 67 12.99 3.89 1.73
N SER A 68 12.90 5.07 1.10
CA SER A 68 11.67 5.52 0.45
C SER A 68 11.36 4.74 -0.83
N PRO A 69 10.07 4.57 -1.18
CA PRO A 69 9.69 4.17 -2.52
C PRO A 69 10.23 5.15 -3.55
N PHE A 70 10.78 4.68 -4.66
CA PHE A 70 11.31 5.52 -5.73
C PHE A 70 10.21 5.99 -6.72
N PRO A 71 10.43 7.09 -7.47
CA PRO A 71 9.51 7.51 -8.53
C PRO A 71 9.42 6.47 -9.65
N GLU A 72 8.34 6.48 -10.42
CA GLU A 72 8.08 5.53 -11.50
C GLU A 72 9.15 5.58 -12.61
N SER A 73 9.86 6.70 -12.77
CA SER A 73 11.02 6.82 -13.68
C SER A 73 12.17 5.90 -13.28
N HIS A 74 12.44 5.73 -11.99
CA HIS A 74 13.44 4.79 -11.49
C HIS A 74 13.05 3.33 -11.79
N LEU A 75 11.77 3.01 -11.64
CA LEU A 75 11.22 1.66 -11.86
C LEU A 75 11.34 1.18 -13.32
N GLN A 76 11.66 2.08 -14.26
CA GLN A 76 11.93 1.71 -15.65
C GLN A 76 13.30 1.03 -15.83
N GLU A 77 14.26 1.34 -14.96
CA GLU A 77 15.65 0.87 -15.10
C GLU A 77 16.12 0.02 -13.92
N ALA A 78 15.46 0.11 -12.76
CA ALA A 78 15.91 -0.51 -11.52
C ALA A 78 14.76 -1.08 -10.68
N CYS A 79 15.12 -2.04 -9.84
CA CYS A 79 14.27 -2.58 -8.80
C CYS A 79 13.90 -1.51 -7.77
N ASP A 80 12.76 -1.74 -7.15
CA ASP A 80 12.40 -1.13 -5.88
C ASP A 80 11.65 -2.16 -5.03
N GLU A 81 12.44 -2.97 -4.33
CA GLU A 81 11.97 -4.17 -3.65
C GLU A 81 12.41 -4.18 -2.19
N VAL A 82 11.48 -4.53 -1.31
CA VAL A 82 11.73 -4.77 0.12
C VAL A 82 11.31 -6.18 0.49
N ILE A 83 12.18 -6.88 1.19
CA ILE A 83 11.94 -8.23 1.71
C ILE A 83 12.18 -8.19 3.21
N ILE A 84 11.26 -8.74 4.00
CA ILE A 84 11.46 -8.97 5.43
C ILE A 84 11.08 -10.40 5.74
N TYR A 85 11.94 -11.10 6.46
CA TYR A 85 11.62 -12.42 6.98
C TYR A 85 12.02 -12.56 8.44
N GLY A 86 11.48 -13.59 9.10
CA GLY A 86 11.92 -14.01 10.42
C GLY A 86 11.48 -15.43 10.75
N THR A 87 12.25 -16.08 11.62
CA THR A 87 11.91 -17.38 12.20
C THR A 87 12.28 -17.45 13.69
N ASN A 88 11.80 -18.47 14.40
CA ASN A 88 12.15 -18.71 15.80
C ASN A 88 12.30 -20.21 16.12
N SER A 89 12.55 -20.53 17.38
CA SER A 89 12.74 -21.90 17.86
C SER A 89 11.51 -22.80 17.70
N LYS A 90 10.30 -22.22 17.68
CA LYS A 90 9.04 -22.94 17.45
C LYS A 90 8.81 -23.28 15.97
N SER A 91 9.77 -22.98 15.08
CA SER A 91 9.64 -23.13 13.62
C SER A 91 8.54 -22.28 13.00
N GLU A 92 8.20 -21.17 13.67
CA GLU A 92 7.33 -20.15 13.11
C GLU A 92 8.10 -19.34 12.06
N CYS A 93 7.37 -18.79 11.11
CA CYS A 93 7.96 -18.04 10.02
C CYS A 93 7.05 -16.91 9.57
N LEU A 94 7.65 -15.76 9.31
CA LEU A 94 7.06 -14.72 8.46
C LEU A 94 8.04 -14.48 7.31
N PHE A 95 7.53 -14.44 6.09
CA PHE A 95 8.25 -13.93 4.93
C PHE A 95 7.30 -13.02 4.17
N VAL A 96 7.67 -11.76 4.02
CA VAL A 96 6.92 -10.75 3.25
C VAL A 96 7.84 -10.07 2.26
N ARG A 97 7.31 -9.82 1.06
CA ARG A 97 8.00 -9.12 -0.02
C ARG A 97 7.04 -8.15 -0.67
N ILE A 98 7.52 -6.97 -1.04
CA ILE A 98 6.87 -6.08 -2.01
C ILE A 98 7.93 -5.65 -3.03
N SER A 99 7.66 -5.86 -4.32
CA SER A 99 8.45 -5.39 -5.46
C SER A 99 7.57 -4.51 -6.35
N ARG A 100 7.99 -3.26 -6.58
CA ARG A 100 7.18 -2.26 -7.29
C ARG A 100 7.44 -2.29 -8.80
N GLY A 101 6.36 -2.27 -9.59
CA GLY A 101 6.38 -2.15 -11.05
C GLY A 101 6.18 -0.71 -11.54
N CYS A 102 6.53 -0.44 -12.80
CA CYS A 102 6.41 0.91 -13.40
C CYS A 102 4.97 1.30 -13.83
N ASP A 103 3.99 0.41 -13.64
CA ASP A 103 2.60 0.51 -14.11
C ASP A 103 1.59 0.76 -12.97
N GLN A 104 2.06 1.17 -11.79
CA GLN A 104 1.28 1.27 -10.54
C GLN A 104 0.73 -0.08 -10.05
N VAL A 105 1.33 -1.19 -10.48
CA VAL A 105 1.15 -2.53 -9.90
C VAL A 105 2.40 -2.90 -9.11
N ALA A 106 2.23 -3.63 -8.01
CA ALA A 106 3.34 -4.20 -7.26
C ALA A 106 3.08 -5.69 -7.02
N ASP A 107 4.13 -6.49 -7.11
CA ASP A 107 4.12 -7.90 -6.76
C ASP A 107 4.45 -8.06 -5.27
N ALA A 108 3.68 -8.87 -4.57
CA ALA A 108 3.77 -9.07 -3.14
C ALA A 108 3.62 -10.54 -2.79
N TRP A 109 4.48 -11.00 -1.89
CA TRP A 109 4.41 -12.35 -1.35
C TRP A 109 4.20 -12.28 0.15
N ILE A 110 3.37 -13.17 0.65
CA ILE A 110 3.18 -13.43 2.08
C ILE A 110 3.32 -14.92 2.25
N TYR A 111 4.17 -15.32 3.20
CA TYR A 111 4.20 -16.65 3.75
C TYR A 111 4.26 -16.54 5.27
N LEU A 112 3.27 -17.10 5.94
CA LEU A 112 3.15 -17.13 7.38
C LEU A 112 3.02 -18.58 7.82
N LYS A 113 3.80 -18.98 8.82
CA LYS A 113 3.72 -20.28 9.46
C LYS A 113 3.62 -20.11 10.96
N LEU A 114 2.59 -20.69 11.56
CA LEU A 114 2.35 -20.65 13.01
C LEU A 114 2.91 -21.90 13.70
N ALA A 115 3.03 -21.86 15.03
CA ALA A 115 3.57 -22.97 15.83
C ALA A 115 2.77 -24.29 15.68
N ASN A 116 1.48 -24.21 15.35
CA ASN A 116 0.64 -25.38 15.07
C ASN A 116 0.94 -26.05 13.71
N GLY A 117 1.88 -25.53 12.93
CA GLY A 117 2.29 -26.05 11.63
C GLY A 117 1.43 -25.59 10.46
N LYS A 118 0.30 -24.90 10.70
CA LYS A 118 -0.53 -24.32 9.64
C LYS A 118 0.24 -23.22 8.91
N THR A 119 0.07 -23.18 7.59
CA THR A 119 0.72 -22.22 6.71
C THR A 119 -0.30 -21.40 5.94
N TYR A 120 0.01 -20.13 5.72
CA TYR A 120 -0.85 -19.17 5.06
C TYR A 120 -0.04 -18.44 4.00
N SER A 121 -0.55 -18.38 2.77
CA SER A 121 0.10 -17.71 1.65
C SER A 121 -0.87 -16.86 0.84
N LEU A 122 -0.34 -15.82 0.19
CA LEU A 122 -1.14 -14.97 -0.68
C LEU A 122 -1.49 -15.70 -1.98
N ALA A 123 -2.77 -15.71 -2.37
CA ALA A 123 -3.24 -16.36 -3.59
C ALA A 123 -2.86 -15.56 -4.86
N GLU A 124 -3.14 -14.26 -4.85
CA GLU A 124 -2.82 -13.32 -5.91
C GLU A 124 -1.60 -12.49 -5.49
N THR A 125 -0.49 -12.62 -6.21
CA THR A 125 0.74 -11.92 -5.83
C THR A 125 0.75 -10.48 -6.33
N SER A 126 0.03 -10.15 -7.41
CA SER A 126 0.00 -8.79 -7.96
C SER A 126 -1.18 -7.97 -7.46
N GLY A 127 -0.91 -6.71 -7.09
CA GLY A 127 -1.93 -5.79 -6.58
C GLY A 127 -1.62 -4.33 -6.88
N TYR A 128 -2.61 -3.46 -6.67
CA TYR A 128 -2.44 -2.01 -6.81
C TYR A 128 -1.49 -1.48 -5.74
N GLN A 129 -0.54 -0.64 -6.15
CA GLN A 129 0.33 0.11 -5.24
C GLN A 129 -0.05 1.59 -5.17
N LEU A 130 0.23 2.21 -4.03
CA LEU A 130 0.12 3.66 -3.89
C LEU A 130 1.09 4.35 -4.88
N PRO A 131 0.63 5.38 -5.62
CA PRO A 131 1.51 6.16 -6.47
C PRO A 131 2.54 6.89 -5.62
N PHE A 132 3.73 7.11 -6.19
CA PHE A 132 4.75 7.92 -5.52
C PHE A 132 4.34 9.40 -5.55
N ASP A 133 4.20 10.02 -4.37
CA ASP A 133 3.82 11.43 -4.21
C ASP A 133 4.98 12.32 -3.69
N GLY A 134 6.20 11.77 -3.64
CA GLY A 134 7.37 12.44 -3.07
C GLY A 134 7.45 12.43 -1.54
N LYS A 135 6.40 11.98 -0.84
CA LYS A 135 6.32 11.95 0.62
C LYS A 135 5.96 10.58 1.19
N CYS A 136 5.57 9.63 0.35
CA CYS A 136 5.17 8.29 0.72
C CYS A 136 6.31 7.54 1.44
N GLN A 137 6.02 7.03 2.63
CA GLN A 137 6.95 6.21 3.43
C GLN A 137 6.62 4.70 3.34
N ALA A 138 5.69 4.35 2.46
CA ALA A 138 4.99 3.07 2.48
C ALA A 138 5.13 2.32 1.16
N PHE A 139 5.50 1.05 1.26
CA PHE A 139 5.32 0.06 0.22
C PHE A 139 3.95 -0.56 0.41
N SER A 140 3.16 -0.68 -0.66
CA SER A 140 1.85 -1.30 -0.59
C SER A 140 1.58 -2.14 -1.82
N SER A 141 1.01 -3.32 -1.63
CA SER A 141 0.35 -4.05 -2.70
C SER A 141 -0.91 -4.70 -2.13
N GLY A 142 -2.07 -4.31 -2.67
CA GLY A 142 -3.35 -4.79 -2.18
C GLY A 142 -3.59 -4.44 -0.70
N LYS A 143 -3.65 -5.47 0.15
CA LYS A 143 -3.86 -5.37 1.60
C LYS A 143 -2.58 -5.46 2.43
N LEU A 144 -1.43 -5.72 1.81
CA LEU A 144 -0.13 -5.69 2.46
C LEU A 144 0.45 -4.27 2.43
N GLN A 145 0.90 -3.79 3.57
CA GLN A 145 1.56 -2.50 3.71
C GLN A 145 2.83 -2.63 4.56
N MET A 146 3.93 -2.02 4.10
CA MET A 146 5.22 -1.98 4.79
C MET A 146 5.69 -0.54 4.86
N HIS A 147 5.75 0.03 6.06
CA HIS A 147 6.15 1.41 6.31
C HIS A 147 7.49 1.44 7.01
N TYR A 148 8.46 2.21 6.52
CA TYR A 148 9.59 2.56 7.39
C TYR A 148 9.11 3.64 8.38
N LEU A 149 9.34 3.39 9.66
CA LEU A 149 9.05 4.36 10.74
C LEU A 149 10.28 5.19 11.06
N ILE A 150 11.44 4.54 11.04
CA ILE A 150 12.75 5.15 11.18
C ILE A 150 13.62 4.48 10.10
N PRO A 151 14.17 5.24 9.12
CA PRO A 151 14.99 4.68 8.05
C PRO A 151 16.07 3.74 8.61
N MET A 152 16.24 2.55 8.00
CA MET A 152 17.25 1.55 8.39
C MET A 152 17.21 1.08 9.84
N ARG A 153 16.14 1.36 10.59
CA ARG A 153 16.08 0.99 12.02
C ARG A 153 14.77 0.34 12.39
N LYS A 154 13.66 0.81 11.84
CA LYS A 154 12.34 0.36 12.26
C LYS A 154 11.34 0.39 11.13
N TRP A 155 10.67 -0.73 10.94
CA TRP A 155 9.63 -0.91 9.94
C TRP A 155 8.35 -1.46 10.59
N ARG A 156 7.19 -1.04 10.08
CA ARG A 156 5.88 -1.61 10.39
C ARG A 156 5.38 -2.40 9.20
N ILE A 157 4.97 -3.64 9.42
CA ILE A 157 4.43 -4.54 8.42
C ILE A 157 2.99 -4.84 8.84
N PHE A 158 2.03 -4.64 7.95
CA PHE A 158 0.63 -4.83 8.23
C PHE A 158 -0.07 -5.55 7.08
N PHE A 159 -0.92 -6.51 7.41
CA PHE A 159 -1.80 -7.17 6.46
C PHE A 159 -3.17 -7.41 7.09
N CYS A 160 -4.22 -7.25 6.30
CA CYS A 160 -5.60 -7.54 6.70
C CYS A 160 -6.40 -7.97 5.46
N GLY A 161 -6.51 -9.28 5.26
CA GLY A 161 -7.11 -9.84 4.05
C GLY A 161 -7.20 -11.37 4.07
N MET A 162 -7.55 -11.95 2.92
CA MET A 162 -7.67 -13.41 2.77
C MET A 162 -6.31 -14.02 2.39
N LEU A 163 -5.94 -15.11 3.04
CA LEU A 163 -4.78 -15.95 2.68
C LEU A 163 -5.23 -17.39 2.46
N GLN A 164 -4.57 -18.09 1.54
CA GLN A 164 -4.75 -19.52 1.36
C GLN A 164 -4.10 -20.26 2.51
N GLN A 165 -4.89 -21.00 3.27
CA GLN A 165 -4.41 -21.91 4.27
C GLN A 165 -4.08 -23.27 3.63
N ASN A 166 -2.80 -23.64 3.65
CA ASN A 166 -2.36 -24.96 3.22
C ASN A 166 -2.22 -25.86 4.45
N CYS A 167 -3.04 -26.90 4.51
CA CYS A 167 -2.97 -27.99 5.46
C CYS A 167 -2.54 -29.22 4.66
N GLY A 168 -1.43 -29.87 5.02
CA GLY A 168 -0.75 -30.90 4.21
C GLY A 168 -1.58 -32.11 3.72
N ASP A 169 -2.86 -32.19 4.06
CA ASP A 169 -3.77 -33.31 3.76
C ASP A 169 -4.96 -32.94 2.84
N LYS A 170 -5.17 -31.66 2.49
CA LYS A 170 -6.30 -31.23 1.63
C LYS A 170 -5.82 -30.82 0.24
N GLU A 171 -6.40 -31.39 -0.82
CA GLU A 171 -6.14 -30.99 -2.23
C GLU A 171 -6.64 -29.58 -2.58
N VAL A 172 -7.55 -29.02 -1.78
CA VAL A 172 -8.14 -27.69 -2.02
C VAL A 172 -7.67 -26.72 -0.93
N ALA A 173 -6.97 -25.66 -1.34
CA ALA A 173 -6.55 -24.58 -0.45
C ALA A 173 -7.78 -23.77 0.01
N GLU A 174 -7.96 -23.64 1.32
CA GLU A 174 -9.07 -22.91 1.94
C GLU A 174 -8.67 -21.45 2.13
N LEU A 175 -9.49 -20.49 1.67
CA LEU A 175 -9.23 -19.07 1.91
C LEU A 175 -9.73 -18.67 3.31
N VAL A 176 -8.82 -18.09 4.09
CA VAL A 176 -9.02 -17.80 5.51
C VAL A 176 -8.71 -16.33 5.77
N PHE A 177 -9.49 -15.66 6.62
CA PHE A 177 -9.24 -14.25 6.95
C PHE A 177 -8.06 -14.16 7.91
N VAL A 178 -7.02 -13.43 7.53
CA VAL A 178 -5.82 -13.24 8.34
C VAL A 178 -5.53 -11.75 8.51
N LYS A 179 -5.26 -11.37 9.75
CA LYS A 179 -4.79 -10.04 10.11
C LYS A 179 -3.48 -10.17 10.87
N PHE A 180 -2.45 -9.43 10.48
CA PHE A 180 -1.24 -9.32 11.28
C PHE A 180 -0.65 -7.92 11.27
N ALA A 181 0.03 -7.60 12.36
CA ALA A 181 0.77 -6.35 12.53
C ALA A 181 2.10 -6.64 13.21
N PHE A 182 3.20 -6.44 12.48
CA PHE A 182 4.56 -6.68 12.94
C PHE A 182 5.39 -5.40 12.93
N LEU A 183 6.35 -5.33 13.85
CA LEU A 183 7.44 -4.38 13.83
C LEU A 183 8.74 -5.12 13.54
N TRP A 184 9.45 -4.72 12.50
CA TRP A 184 10.84 -5.10 12.29
C TRP A 184 11.75 -4.03 12.91
N LYS A 185 12.78 -4.48 13.62
CA LYS A 185 13.82 -3.63 14.22
C LYS A 185 15.20 -4.15 13.83
N ALA A 186 16.05 -3.26 13.34
CA ALA A 186 17.45 -3.57 13.07
C ALA A 186 18.17 -3.94 14.38
N ALA A 187 19.00 -4.98 14.32
CA ALA A 187 19.90 -5.40 15.39
C ALA A 187 21.37 -5.28 14.97
N SER A 188 21.68 -5.41 13.67
CA SER A 188 23.04 -5.25 13.13
C SER A 188 23.24 -3.91 12.42
N HIS A 189 24.49 -3.62 12.07
CA HIS A 189 24.82 -2.66 11.01
C HIS A 189 24.31 -3.12 9.64
N VAL A 190 24.24 -2.17 8.70
CA VAL A 190 23.91 -2.43 7.29
C VAL A 190 25.06 -3.17 6.63
N TYR A 191 24.75 -4.26 5.93
CA TYR A 191 25.67 -4.95 5.02
C TYR A 191 25.36 -4.57 3.57
N ASP A 192 26.29 -3.86 2.91
CA ASP A 192 26.19 -3.50 1.50
C ASP A 192 26.78 -4.60 0.61
N CYS A 193 25.93 -5.25 -0.20
CA CYS A 193 26.36 -6.35 -1.07
C CYS A 193 27.27 -5.91 -2.22
N THR A 194 27.36 -4.61 -2.49
CA THR A 194 28.28 -4.05 -3.49
C THR A 194 29.68 -3.80 -2.93
N PHE A 195 29.78 -3.34 -1.68
CA PHE A 195 31.04 -2.82 -1.12
C PHE A 195 31.62 -3.61 0.05
N ASP A 196 30.79 -4.32 0.82
CA ASP A 196 31.21 -5.03 2.03
C ASP A 196 31.59 -6.49 1.80
N THR A 197 31.96 -6.82 0.56
CA THR A 197 32.36 -8.16 0.14
C THR A 197 33.87 -8.28 -0.07
N ASN A 198 34.42 -9.49 0.05
CA ASN A 198 35.84 -9.76 -0.17
C ASN A 198 36.27 -9.47 -1.63
N PRO A 199 37.16 -8.49 -1.89
CA PRO A 199 37.59 -8.15 -3.25
C PRO A 199 38.27 -9.29 -4.01
N LYS A 200 38.89 -10.25 -3.29
CA LYS A 200 39.50 -11.42 -3.90
C LYS A 200 38.45 -12.38 -4.46
N GLU A 201 37.33 -12.55 -3.74
CA GLU A 201 36.21 -13.39 -4.20
C GLU A 201 35.49 -12.77 -5.39
N PHE A 202 35.31 -11.44 -5.40
CA PHE A 202 34.84 -10.76 -6.60
C PHE A 202 35.76 -10.99 -7.81
N ALA A 203 37.07 -10.81 -7.64
CA ALA A 203 38.03 -11.05 -8.71
C ALA A 203 38.01 -12.50 -9.20
N ASN A 204 37.91 -13.47 -8.28
CA ASN A 204 37.74 -14.89 -8.59
C ASN A 204 36.48 -15.14 -9.43
N ALA A 205 35.33 -14.65 -8.98
CA ALA A 205 34.04 -14.89 -9.64
C ALA A 205 33.94 -14.21 -11.01
N ILE A 206 34.48 -12.99 -11.15
CA ILE A 206 34.56 -12.26 -12.42
C ILE A 206 35.56 -12.93 -13.37
N ALA A 207 36.70 -13.42 -12.88
CA ALA A 207 37.66 -14.11 -13.74
C ALA A 207 37.10 -15.41 -14.32
N LYS A 208 36.23 -16.10 -13.58
CA LYS A 208 35.53 -17.33 -14.00
C LYS A 208 34.40 -17.11 -15.01
N SER A 209 33.87 -15.89 -15.15
CA SER A 209 32.81 -15.57 -16.12
C SER A 209 33.39 -15.25 -17.50
N GLU A 210 32.63 -15.48 -18.57
CA GLU A 210 33.00 -14.98 -19.89
C GLU A 210 32.79 -13.47 -19.96
N TRP A 211 33.68 -12.70 -20.57
CA TRP A 211 33.53 -11.25 -20.68
C TRP A 211 33.05 -10.90 -22.08
N GLU A 212 32.07 -9.98 -22.20
CA GLU A 212 31.59 -9.49 -23.51
C GLU A 212 32.73 -8.88 -24.34
N VAL A 213 33.58 -8.11 -23.66
CA VAL A 213 34.77 -7.50 -24.26
C VAL A 213 36.02 -8.19 -23.67
N PRO A 214 36.88 -8.80 -24.51
CA PRO A 214 38.09 -9.46 -24.03
C PRO A 214 38.95 -8.53 -23.17
N PHE A 215 39.37 -9.02 -22.00
CA PHE A 215 40.22 -8.32 -21.04
C PHE A 215 39.67 -7.00 -20.46
N LEU A 216 38.38 -6.69 -20.65
CA LEU A 216 37.69 -5.59 -19.96
C LEU A 216 36.69 -6.16 -18.92
N PRO A 217 36.97 -6.06 -17.61
CA PRO A 217 36.09 -6.63 -16.60
C PRO A 217 34.77 -5.84 -16.46
N PRO A 218 33.62 -6.51 -16.32
CA PRO A 218 32.29 -5.88 -16.31
C PRO A 218 31.91 -5.23 -14.97
N ILE A 219 32.83 -4.46 -14.35
CA ILE A 219 32.69 -3.95 -12.97
C ILE A 219 31.40 -3.18 -12.74
N LYS A 220 31.00 -2.32 -13.67
CA LYS A 220 29.76 -1.54 -13.55
C LYS A 220 28.51 -2.44 -13.55
N ARG A 221 28.48 -3.47 -14.42
CA ARG A 221 27.37 -4.44 -14.46
C ARG A 221 27.30 -5.24 -13.17
N VAL A 222 28.46 -5.62 -12.60
CA VAL A 222 28.52 -6.28 -11.29
C VAL A 222 27.97 -5.38 -10.19
N ALA A 223 28.43 -4.13 -10.09
CA ALA A 223 27.95 -3.20 -9.06
C ALA A 223 26.45 -2.87 -9.22
N ASP A 224 26.00 -2.61 -10.45
CA ASP A 224 24.60 -2.30 -10.75
C ASP A 224 23.65 -3.48 -10.41
N SER A 225 24.10 -4.74 -10.59
CA SER A 225 23.29 -5.94 -10.30
C SER A 225 23.31 -6.36 -8.82
N LEU A 226 24.33 -5.97 -8.05
CA LEU A 226 24.46 -6.28 -6.63
C LEU A 226 24.11 -5.10 -5.72
N ASN A 227 23.42 -4.10 -6.27
CA ASN A 227 23.00 -2.91 -5.53
C ASN A 227 21.78 -3.20 -4.63
N PHE A 228 22.02 -4.00 -3.61
CA PHE A 228 21.10 -4.30 -2.52
C PHE A 228 21.87 -4.36 -1.20
N TYR A 229 21.15 -4.16 -0.10
CA TYR A 229 21.73 -4.18 1.24
C TYR A 229 20.81 -4.92 2.21
N ALA A 230 21.39 -5.47 3.26
CA ALA A 230 20.70 -6.30 4.24
C ALA A 230 21.03 -5.91 5.67
N GLU A 231 20.09 -6.15 6.58
CA GLU A 231 20.21 -5.88 8.01
C GLU A 231 19.57 -7.04 8.79
N SER A 232 20.31 -7.63 9.73
CA SER A 232 19.77 -8.59 10.69
C SER A 232 19.01 -7.86 11.79
N GLY A 233 17.97 -8.50 12.30
CA GLY A 233 17.01 -7.87 13.19
C GLY A 233 15.96 -8.81 13.76
N ILE A 234 14.97 -8.19 14.39
CA ILE A 234 13.88 -8.87 15.09
C ILE A 234 12.55 -8.40 14.50
N VAL A 235 11.66 -9.35 14.21
CA VAL A 235 10.26 -9.12 13.86
C VAL A 235 9.39 -9.53 15.04
N ALA A 236 8.62 -8.60 15.59
CA ALA A 236 7.72 -8.87 16.72
C ALA A 236 6.34 -8.25 16.50
N GLY A 237 5.27 -8.96 16.88
CA GLY A 237 3.90 -8.48 16.64
C GLY A 237 2.83 -9.54 16.84
N THR A 238 1.63 -9.25 16.35
CA THR A 238 0.45 -10.12 16.52
C THR A 238 -0.11 -10.60 15.19
N VAL A 239 -0.76 -11.77 15.26
CA VAL A 239 -1.54 -12.34 14.17
C VAL A 239 -2.87 -12.89 14.68
N SER A 240 -3.94 -12.68 13.92
CA SER A 240 -5.27 -13.25 14.13
C SER A 240 -5.71 -13.95 12.86
N VAL A 241 -6.39 -15.07 13.02
CA VAL A 241 -6.92 -15.92 11.94
C VAL A 241 -8.41 -16.14 12.23
N ASP A 242 -9.27 -15.83 11.25
CA ASP A 242 -10.74 -15.89 11.32
C ASP A 242 -11.35 -15.19 12.55
N GLY A 243 -10.75 -14.08 12.99
CA GLY A 243 -11.24 -13.31 14.13
C GLY A 243 -11.01 -13.99 15.48
N ALA A 244 -10.19 -15.05 15.54
CA ALA A 244 -9.69 -15.60 16.79
C ALA A 244 -8.84 -14.56 17.55
N SER A 245 -8.59 -14.83 18.85
CA SER A 245 -7.72 -14.00 19.69
C SER A 245 -6.34 -13.81 19.09
N ASP A 246 -5.79 -12.60 19.22
CA ASP A 246 -4.45 -12.27 18.77
C ASP A 246 -3.40 -13.22 19.36
N TYR A 247 -2.53 -13.72 18.48
CA TYR A 247 -1.40 -14.58 18.78
C TYR A 247 -0.10 -13.79 18.62
N GLU A 248 0.72 -13.72 19.67
CA GLU A 248 2.01 -13.02 19.61
C GLU A 248 3.11 -13.88 18.99
N MET A 249 3.90 -13.27 18.10
CA MET A 249 5.08 -13.88 17.50
C MET A 249 6.29 -12.98 17.66
N TYR A 250 7.42 -13.61 17.97
CA TYR A 250 8.74 -13.01 18.07
C TYR A 250 9.69 -13.84 17.23
N LEU A 251 10.30 -13.22 16.22
CA LEU A 251 11.09 -13.87 15.19
C LEU A 251 12.41 -13.12 15.00
N SER A 252 13.48 -13.87 14.74
CA SER A 252 14.76 -13.33 14.31
C SER A 252 14.91 -13.53 12.81
N GLY A 253 15.41 -12.53 12.10
CA GLY A 253 15.61 -12.61 10.66
C GLY A 253 16.17 -11.32 10.10
N GLU A 254 15.93 -11.04 8.82
CA GLU A 254 16.57 -9.91 8.15
C GLU A 254 15.57 -9.10 7.33
N LYS A 255 15.93 -7.84 7.10
CA LYS A 255 15.38 -7.01 6.05
C LYS A 255 16.41 -6.91 4.93
N ILE A 256 15.96 -7.07 3.70
CA ILE A 256 16.75 -6.83 2.49
C ILE A 256 16.06 -5.73 1.69
N ARG A 257 16.84 -4.76 1.22
CA ARG A 257 16.40 -3.73 0.30
C ARG A 257 17.16 -3.85 -1.02
N ASN A 258 16.44 -4.03 -2.11
CA ASN A 258 17.00 -4.21 -3.44
C ASN A 258 16.62 -3.05 -4.37
N ILE A 259 17.66 -2.37 -4.86
CA ILE A 259 17.57 -1.23 -5.77
C ILE A 259 18.51 -1.41 -6.99
N GLY A 260 18.83 -2.68 -7.30
CA GLY A 260 19.66 -3.08 -8.42
C GLY A 260 19.04 -2.71 -9.77
N LYS A 261 19.87 -2.50 -10.79
CA LYS A 261 19.36 -2.27 -12.15
C LYS A 261 18.85 -3.56 -12.75
N ASN A 262 17.72 -3.45 -13.45
CA ASN A 262 17.04 -4.56 -14.10
C ASN A 262 17.60 -4.92 -15.48
N ALA A 263 18.55 -4.12 -16.00
CA ALA A 263 19.11 -4.32 -17.32
C ALA A 263 19.84 -5.67 -17.43
N ASP A 264 19.21 -6.61 -18.14
CA ASP A 264 19.72 -7.94 -18.51
C ASP A 264 20.17 -8.82 -17.34
N LEU A 265 19.24 -9.09 -16.42
CA LEU A 265 19.38 -10.11 -15.37
C LEU A 265 19.05 -11.53 -15.88
N VAL A 266 18.89 -11.75 -17.18
CA VAL A 266 18.52 -13.06 -17.72
C VAL A 266 19.57 -14.11 -17.37
N GLY A 267 19.11 -15.25 -16.84
CA GLY A 267 19.99 -16.31 -16.36
C GLY A 267 20.67 -15.99 -15.03
N PHE A 268 20.30 -14.91 -14.33
CA PHE A 268 20.76 -14.66 -12.97
C PHE A 268 20.26 -15.78 -12.06
N LYS A 269 21.20 -16.50 -11.44
CA LYS A 269 20.96 -17.59 -10.51
C LYS A 269 21.42 -17.18 -9.12
N PHE A 270 20.58 -17.45 -8.13
CA PHE A 270 20.93 -17.20 -6.74
C PHE A 270 20.52 -18.35 -5.84
N THR A 271 21.32 -18.57 -4.81
CA THR A 271 21.00 -19.42 -3.66
C THR A 271 21.36 -18.65 -2.41
N ASN A 272 20.38 -18.22 -1.64
CA ASN A 272 20.56 -17.59 -0.33
C ASN A 272 20.14 -18.56 0.76
N LEU A 273 21.06 -18.87 1.66
CA LEU A 273 20.84 -19.65 2.86
C LEU A 273 20.94 -18.71 4.07
N LEU A 274 19.84 -18.65 4.80
CA LEU A 274 19.60 -17.74 5.89
C LEU A 274 19.36 -18.56 7.16
N GLY A 275 20.03 -18.24 8.26
CA GLY A 275 19.93 -19.06 9.47
C GLY A 275 20.00 -18.26 10.75
N TYR A 276 19.25 -18.73 11.75
CA TYR A 276 19.28 -18.25 13.12
C TYR A 276 19.38 -19.43 14.11
N THR A 277 20.37 -19.38 15.00
CA THR A 277 20.59 -20.35 16.08
C THR A 277 19.89 -19.91 17.36
N HIS A 278 19.27 -20.86 18.06
CA HIS A 278 18.28 -20.53 19.11
C HIS A 278 18.89 -20.15 20.46
N VAL A 279 20.16 -20.48 20.70
CA VAL A 279 20.76 -20.45 22.04
C VAL A 279 21.60 -19.19 22.26
N ASP A 280 22.44 -18.86 21.29
CA ASP A 280 23.42 -17.78 21.33
C ASP A 280 23.05 -16.62 20.39
N GLY A 281 21.93 -16.71 19.69
CA GLY A 281 21.45 -15.67 18.78
C GLY A 281 22.28 -15.51 17.52
N PHE A 282 23.26 -16.40 17.26
CA PHE A 282 24.10 -16.33 16.08
C PHE A 282 23.26 -16.49 14.81
N SER A 283 23.40 -15.55 13.89
CA SER A 283 22.74 -15.56 12.58
C SER A 283 23.73 -15.48 11.44
N PHE A 284 23.30 -15.93 10.26
CA PHE A 284 24.10 -15.85 9.05
C PHE A 284 23.24 -15.68 7.79
N HIS A 285 23.79 -14.94 6.84
CA HIS A 285 23.34 -14.86 5.46
C HIS A 285 24.48 -15.35 4.57
N LEU A 286 24.27 -16.46 3.88
CA LEU A 286 25.22 -17.03 2.93
C LEU A 286 24.58 -17.03 1.54
N ALA A 287 25.25 -16.48 0.54
CA ALA A 287 24.72 -16.39 -0.80
C ALA A 287 25.73 -16.83 -1.85
N SER A 288 25.27 -17.64 -2.80
CA SER A 288 26.00 -18.01 -4.01
C SER A 288 25.24 -17.52 -5.24
N LEU A 289 25.89 -16.66 -6.03
CA LEU A 289 25.28 -15.93 -7.12
C LEU A 289 26.02 -16.19 -8.45
N SER A 290 25.28 -16.27 -9.55
CA SER A 290 25.86 -16.32 -10.90
C SER A 290 25.06 -15.45 -11.85
N LEU A 291 25.75 -14.61 -12.61
CA LEU A 291 25.16 -13.75 -13.63
C LEU A 291 25.95 -13.94 -14.93
N PRO A 292 25.31 -14.37 -16.03
CA PRO A 292 25.96 -14.47 -17.34
C PRO A 292 26.70 -13.18 -17.69
N HIS A 293 27.89 -13.36 -18.26
CA HIS A 293 28.77 -12.27 -18.67
C HIS A 293 29.23 -11.29 -17.57
N ALA A 294 28.98 -11.59 -16.30
CA ALA A 294 29.37 -10.73 -15.17
C ALA A 294 30.21 -11.51 -14.15
N PHE A 295 29.65 -12.52 -13.49
CA PHE A 295 30.34 -13.32 -12.47
C PHE A 295 29.76 -14.74 -12.34
N LYS A 296 30.59 -15.71 -11.93
CA LYS A 296 30.18 -17.10 -11.74
C LYS A 296 30.52 -17.58 -10.33
N ASN A 297 29.53 -18.15 -9.63
CA ASN A 297 29.63 -18.66 -8.26
C ASN A 297 30.25 -17.63 -7.29
N LEU A 298 29.80 -16.38 -7.37
CA LEU A 298 30.18 -15.33 -6.44
C LEU A 298 29.59 -15.65 -5.06
N SER A 299 30.47 -15.77 -4.07
CA SER A 299 30.09 -15.97 -2.68
C SER A 299 30.04 -14.64 -1.95
N ILE A 300 28.87 -14.29 -1.40
CA ILE A 300 28.67 -13.08 -0.59
C ILE A 300 27.90 -13.43 0.68
N GLY A 301 28.02 -12.61 1.72
CA GLY A 301 27.27 -12.83 2.94
C GLY A 301 27.96 -12.28 4.18
N TYR A 302 27.34 -12.56 5.32
CA TYR A 302 27.84 -12.14 6.62
C TYR A 302 27.32 -13.05 7.74
N THR A 303 27.96 -12.92 8.89
CA THR A 303 27.50 -13.50 10.16
C THR A 303 27.26 -12.39 11.16
N VAL A 304 26.34 -12.60 12.09
CA VAL A 304 26.11 -11.71 13.23
C VAL A 304 26.15 -12.58 14.48
N ASP A 305 27.01 -12.24 15.43
CA ASP A 305 27.08 -12.94 16.71
C ASP A 305 26.06 -12.38 17.73
N GLY A 306 26.02 -13.00 18.92
CA GLY A 306 25.09 -12.60 19.97
C GLY A 306 25.30 -11.16 20.50
N ASP A 307 26.48 -10.58 20.26
CA ASP A 307 26.80 -9.19 20.61
C ASP A 307 26.45 -8.21 19.48
N ALA A 308 25.80 -8.70 18.43
CA ALA A 308 25.40 -7.98 17.22
C ALA A 308 26.56 -7.49 16.34
N ASP A 309 27.77 -8.04 16.52
CA ASP A 309 28.90 -7.74 15.65
C ASP A 309 28.76 -8.45 14.31
N LEU A 310 28.75 -7.65 13.24
CA LEU A 310 28.66 -8.15 11.87
C LEU A 310 30.06 -8.47 11.33
N ARG A 311 30.25 -9.71 10.84
CA ARG A 311 31.47 -10.13 10.14
C ARG A 311 31.18 -10.59 8.73
N THR A 312 31.81 -9.94 7.75
CA THR A 312 31.75 -10.31 6.32
C THR A 312 32.28 -11.73 6.09
N LEU A 313 31.63 -12.43 5.16
CA LEU A 313 32.04 -13.72 4.64
C LEU A 313 33.36 -13.64 3.85
N GLU A 314 34.33 -14.47 4.22
CA GLU A 314 35.63 -14.58 3.56
C GLU A 314 35.62 -15.67 2.47
N GLU A 315 35.02 -16.82 2.79
CA GLU A 315 34.99 -18.04 1.96
C GLU A 315 33.67 -18.79 2.18
N LEU A 316 33.16 -19.45 1.14
CA LEU A 316 31.96 -20.29 1.18
C LEU A 316 32.07 -21.46 0.21
N ASP A 317 31.77 -22.64 0.72
CA ASP A 317 31.49 -23.86 -0.03
C ASP A 317 30.12 -24.36 0.40
N MET A 318 29.15 -24.36 -0.53
CA MET A 318 27.75 -24.69 -0.24
C MET A 318 27.23 -25.68 -1.26
N THR A 319 26.72 -26.80 -0.77
CA THR A 319 26.07 -27.85 -1.56
C THR A 319 24.63 -28.06 -1.09
N VAL A 320 23.74 -28.28 -2.05
CA VAL A 320 22.33 -28.57 -1.85
C VAL A 320 22.03 -29.85 -2.62
N GLU A 321 21.63 -30.91 -1.90
CA GLU A 321 21.55 -32.28 -2.44
C GLU A 321 20.16 -32.90 -2.20
N PRO A 322 19.65 -33.73 -3.13
CA PRO A 322 18.49 -34.58 -2.89
C PRO A 322 18.86 -35.75 -1.98
N PHE A 323 17.97 -36.11 -1.06
CA PHE A 323 18.09 -37.35 -0.30
C PHE A 323 17.74 -38.54 -1.20
N SER A 324 18.36 -39.70 -0.94
CA SER A 324 18.16 -40.91 -1.76
C SER A 324 16.67 -41.24 -1.93
N GLY A 325 16.20 -41.25 -3.18
CA GLY A 325 14.80 -41.54 -3.54
C GLY A 325 13.88 -40.33 -3.72
N GLU A 326 14.34 -39.10 -3.46
CA GLU A 326 13.54 -37.88 -3.64
C GLU A 326 13.87 -37.13 -4.95
N THR A 327 12.86 -36.50 -5.55
CA THR A 327 12.98 -35.71 -6.79
C THR A 327 13.42 -34.27 -6.56
N PHE A 328 13.51 -33.82 -5.31
CA PHE A 328 13.88 -32.46 -4.94
C PHE A 328 14.94 -32.44 -3.82
N PRO A 329 15.71 -31.35 -3.68
CA PRO A 329 16.71 -31.24 -2.63
C PRO A 329 16.08 -31.23 -1.24
N SER A 330 16.60 -32.06 -0.34
CA SER A 330 16.10 -32.21 1.03
C SER A 330 17.19 -32.10 2.09
N ALA A 331 18.45 -31.95 1.68
CA ALA A 331 19.56 -31.65 2.55
C ALA A 331 20.45 -30.55 1.97
N PHE A 332 21.15 -29.87 2.85
CA PHE A 332 22.22 -28.95 2.48
C PHE A 332 23.40 -29.09 3.42
N LYS A 333 24.55 -28.69 2.91
CA LYS A 333 25.79 -28.55 3.65
C LYS A 333 26.47 -27.27 3.23
N ALA A 334 26.89 -26.46 4.20
CA ALA A 334 27.72 -25.30 3.93
C ALA A 334 28.91 -25.24 4.89
N LYS A 335 30.10 -25.02 4.33
CA LYS A 335 31.33 -24.72 5.05
C LYS A 335 31.72 -23.29 4.69
N PHE A 336 31.97 -22.47 5.70
CA PHE A 336 32.25 -21.06 5.47
C PHE A 336 33.18 -20.46 6.51
N LYS A 337 33.79 -19.34 6.17
CA LYS A 337 34.70 -18.60 7.04
C LYS A 337 34.27 -17.15 7.15
N ALA A 338 34.12 -16.67 8.38
CA ALA A 338 33.83 -15.26 8.71
C ALA A 338 34.47 -14.95 10.06
N GLY A 339 35.75 -14.58 10.07
CA GLY A 339 36.58 -14.50 11.28
C GLY A 339 36.93 -15.87 11.89
N ALA A 340 35.94 -16.76 12.04
CA ALA A 340 36.10 -18.16 12.42
C ALA A 340 35.55 -19.08 11.32
N GLN A 341 35.89 -20.37 11.39
CA GLN A 341 35.45 -21.38 10.44
C GLN A 341 34.22 -22.13 10.98
N TYR A 342 33.22 -22.31 10.12
CA TYR A 342 31.93 -22.87 10.44
C TYR A 342 31.55 -23.99 9.47
N GLU A 343 30.80 -24.97 9.96
CA GLU A 343 30.19 -26.02 9.15
C GLU A 343 28.75 -26.23 9.62
N VAL A 344 27.81 -26.05 8.71
CA VAL A 344 26.38 -26.25 8.93
C VAL A 344 25.86 -27.35 8.03
N VAL A 345 25.08 -28.26 8.63
CA VAL A 345 24.38 -29.32 7.92
C VAL A 345 22.93 -29.30 8.37
N GLY A 346 22.01 -29.38 7.41
CA GLY A 346 20.59 -29.31 7.71
C GLY A 346 19.71 -30.00 6.69
N ARG A 347 18.42 -30.00 7.02
CA ARG A 347 17.34 -30.53 6.19
C ARG A 347 16.52 -29.39 5.62
N ILE A 348 16.02 -29.60 4.41
CA ILE A 348 15.20 -28.68 3.64
C ILE A 348 13.78 -29.24 3.64
N ALA A 349 12.81 -28.43 4.07
CA ALA A 349 11.40 -28.76 3.93
C ALA A 349 10.93 -28.52 2.48
N GLN A 350 9.78 -29.10 2.13
CA GLN A 350 9.17 -28.90 0.81
C GLN A 350 9.12 -27.42 0.44
N SER A 351 9.57 -27.11 -0.79
CA SER A 351 9.62 -25.74 -1.29
C SER A 351 8.24 -25.24 -1.67
N ILE A 352 8.04 -23.94 -1.45
CA ILE A 352 6.94 -23.17 -2.00
C ILE A 352 7.50 -22.41 -3.19
N VAL A 353 6.82 -22.49 -4.32
CA VAL A 353 7.23 -21.79 -5.54
C VAL A 353 6.42 -20.52 -5.65
N PHE A 354 7.13 -19.40 -5.71
CA PHE A 354 6.57 -18.10 -6.07
C PHE A 354 6.98 -17.79 -7.50
N ASN A 355 6.00 -17.38 -8.31
CA ASN A 355 6.25 -16.86 -9.65
C ASN A 355 6.17 -15.33 -9.58
N SER A 356 7.20 -14.67 -10.10
CA SER A 356 7.23 -13.21 -10.22
C SER A 356 6.74 -12.81 -11.61
N GLU A 357 5.74 -11.94 -11.68
CA GLU A 357 5.24 -11.37 -12.94
C GLU A 357 5.68 -9.90 -13.15
N GLN A 358 6.29 -9.27 -12.13
CA GLN A 358 6.71 -7.87 -12.16
C GLN A 358 8.20 -7.72 -11.80
N GLY A 359 8.95 -6.97 -12.63
CA GLY A 359 10.40 -6.73 -12.49
C GLY A 359 11.27 -7.75 -13.25
N TRP A 360 11.10 -9.04 -12.97
CA TRP A 360 11.70 -10.14 -13.73
C TRP A 360 10.76 -11.35 -13.76
N GLU A 361 10.68 -12.03 -14.91
CA GLU A 361 9.94 -13.30 -15.02
C GLU A 361 10.86 -14.44 -14.61
N GLY A 362 10.49 -15.15 -13.55
CA GLY A 362 11.22 -16.34 -13.12
C GLY A 362 10.57 -17.02 -11.92
N SER A 363 11.19 -18.12 -11.51
CA SER A 363 10.71 -18.91 -10.36
C SER A 363 11.63 -18.68 -9.16
N LEU A 364 11.04 -18.31 -8.03
CA LEU A 364 11.70 -18.34 -6.72
C LEU A 364 11.13 -19.50 -5.91
N LYS A 365 12.01 -20.33 -5.37
CA LYS A 365 11.66 -21.40 -4.43
C LYS A 365 12.08 -20.97 -3.03
N LEU A 366 11.11 -20.92 -2.13
CA LEU A 366 11.30 -20.71 -0.70
C LEU A 366 11.18 -22.04 0.02
N SER A 367 12.22 -22.44 0.75
CA SER A 367 12.19 -23.62 1.60
C SER A 367 12.54 -23.26 3.04
N PHE A 368 11.80 -23.82 3.98
CA PHE A 368 12.18 -23.75 5.39
C PHE A 368 13.30 -24.75 5.68
N VAL A 369 14.31 -24.33 6.44
CA VAL A 369 15.43 -25.21 6.80
C VAL A 369 15.55 -25.38 8.31
N LYS A 370 15.95 -26.58 8.71
CA LYS A 370 16.37 -26.90 10.09
C LYS A 370 17.79 -27.44 10.05
N TYR A 371 18.64 -26.96 10.93
CA TYR A 371 20.06 -27.32 10.89
C TYR A 371 20.69 -27.44 12.26
N LYS A 372 21.91 -28.00 12.27
CA LYS A 372 22.82 -27.93 13.40
C LYS A 372 24.11 -27.22 13.03
N LEU A 373 24.55 -26.32 13.90
CA LEU A 373 25.82 -25.59 13.80
C LEU A 373 26.55 -25.73 15.14
N GLY A 374 27.72 -26.37 15.16
CA GLY A 374 28.47 -26.58 16.42
C GLY A 374 27.65 -27.28 17.52
N GLY A 375 26.77 -28.21 17.15
CA GLY A 375 25.85 -28.91 18.06
C GLY A 375 24.58 -28.14 18.45
N LYS A 376 24.47 -26.86 18.10
CA LYS A 376 23.30 -25.99 18.38
C LYS A 376 22.26 -26.11 17.29
N ASN A 377 20.99 -26.18 17.66
CA ASN A 377 19.89 -26.21 16.70
C ASN A 377 19.61 -24.79 16.17
N GLY A 378 19.28 -24.73 14.88
CA GLY A 378 18.87 -23.49 14.23
C GLY A 378 17.79 -23.74 13.19
N ASN A 379 17.07 -22.66 12.88
CA ASN A 379 16.05 -22.61 11.86
C ASN A 379 16.40 -21.51 10.86
N GLY A 380 15.86 -21.60 9.65
CA GLY A 380 16.21 -20.66 8.61
C GLY A 380 15.38 -20.79 7.35
N LEU A 381 15.81 -20.08 6.31
CA LEU A 381 15.23 -20.12 4.99
C LEU A 381 16.30 -20.41 3.92
N LEU A 382 15.90 -21.16 2.91
CA LEU A 382 16.64 -21.34 1.68
C LEU A 382 15.83 -20.72 0.54
N LEU A 383 16.40 -19.70 -0.09
CA LEU A 383 15.83 -19.02 -1.25
C LEU A 383 16.67 -19.40 -2.47
N THR A 384 16.07 -20.06 -3.44
CA THR A 384 16.73 -20.37 -4.71
C THR A 384 15.92 -19.82 -5.86
N GLY A 385 16.56 -19.35 -6.90
CA GLY A 385 15.84 -18.85 -8.06
C GLY A 385 16.71 -18.65 -9.28
N GLU A 386 16.02 -18.53 -10.40
CA GLU A 386 16.59 -18.19 -11.69
C GLU A 386 15.68 -17.19 -12.39
N VAL A 387 16.28 -16.14 -12.94
CA VAL A 387 15.61 -15.18 -13.81
C VAL A 387 15.53 -15.78 -15.21
N LEU A 388 14.32 -16.11 -15.68
CA LEU A 388 14.09 -16.82 -16.95
C LEU A 388 13.90 -15.86 -18.13
N LYS A 389 13.18 -14.75 -17.92
CA LYS A 389 13.11 -13.65 -18.91
C LYS A 389 13.36 -12.30 -18.25
N GLY A 390 14.06 -11.44 -18.99
CA GLY A 390 14.28 -10.05 -18.61
C GLY A 390 12.97 -9.28 -18.67
N THR A 391 12.92 -8.14 -17.98
CA THR A 391 11.74 -7.26 -17.94
C THR A 391 11.25 -6.96 -19.35
N GLN A 392 10.08 -7.48 -19.75
CA GLN A 392 9.53 -7.21 -21.08
C GLN A 392 8.96 -5.79 -21.14
N ARG A 393 9.84 -4.81 -21.42
CA ARG A 393 9.54 -3.43 -21.88
C ARG A 393 8.60 -2.60 -20.98
N PRO A 394 8.66 -1.25 -21.07
CA PRO A 394 7.81 -0.39 -20.26
C PRO A 394 6.35 -0.60 -20.69
N ILE A 395 5.56 -1.27 -19.87
CA ILE A 395 4.11 -1.13 -19.93
C ILE A 395 3.86 0.36 -19.75
N GLN A 396 3.30 0.99 -20.79
CA GLN A 396 3.08 2.42 -20.82
C GLN A 396 2.35 2.79 -19.53
N CYS A 397 3.06 3.51 -18.64
CA CYS A 397 2.56 3.91 -17.34
C CYS A 397 1.14 4.44 -17.55
N LYS A 398 0.14 3.89 -16.85
CA LYS A 398 -1.24 4.40 -16.95
C LYS A 398 -1.15 5.91 -16.78
N ARG A 399 -1.51 6.67 -17.83
CA ARG A 399 -1.38 8.12 -17.87
C ARG A 399 -1.91 8.68 -16.55
N SER A 400 -1.02 9.22 -15.73
CA SER A 400 -1.44 10.11 -14.66
C SER A 400 -2.16 11.27 -15.33
N ILE A 401 -3.33 11.65 -14.82
CA ILE A 401 -4.03 12.83 -15.31
C ILE A 401 -3.09 14.00 -15.02
N PRO A 402 -2.55 14.69 -16.04
CA PRO A 402 -1.59 15.75 -15.83
C PRO A 402 -2.25 16.85 -14.99
N PHE A 403 -1.53 17.36 -14.00
CA PHE A 403 -2.02 18.49 -13.22
C PHE A 403 -2.07 19.72 -14.15
N PRO A 404 -3.24 20.36 -14.32
CA PRO A 404 -3.36 21.47 -15.24
C PRO A 404 -2.60 22.70 -14.71
N GLU A 405 -1.95 23.46 -15.60
CA GLU A 405 -1.31 24.74 -15.23
C GLU A 405 -2.32 25.74 -14.64
N ASN A 406 -3.56 25.71 -15.14
CA ASN A 406 -4.66 26.53 -14.64
C ASN A 406 -5.81 25.63 -14.18
N VAL A 407 -6.05 25.61 -12.87
CA VAL A 407 -7.17 24.85 -12.28
C VAL A 407 -8.47 25.64 -12.48
N PRO A 408 -9.47 25.11 -13.20
CA PRO A 408 -10.75 25.78 -13.42
C PRO A 408 -11.50 25.98 -12.10
N LEU A 409 -12.39 26.98 -12.02
CA LEU A 409 -13.14 27.30 -10.81
C LEU A 409 -14.24 26.25 -10.50
N THR A 410 -14.74 25.60 -11.54
CA THR A 410 -15.71 24.51 -11.46
C THR A 410 -15.31 23.38 -12.43
N VAL A 411 -15.65 22.14 -12.09
CA VAL A 411 -15.48 20.96 -12.95
C VAL A 411 -16.71 20.06 -12.83
N LYS A 412 -17.08 19.35 -13.89
CA LYS A 412 -18.16 18.36 -13.87
C LYS A 412 -17.63 17.01 -13.40
N PHE A 413 -18.46 16.16 -12.80
CA PHE A 413 -18.05 14.78 -12.46
C PHE A 413 -17.60 13.97 -13.68
N THR A 414 -18.02 14.37 -14.87
CA THR A 414 -17.64 13.71 -16.13
C THR A 414 -16.23 14.08 -16.60
N ASP A 415 -15.65 15.15 -16.09
CA ASP A 415 -14.34 15.65 -16.51
C ASP A 415 -13.25 14.83 -15.81
N GLU A 416 -12.20 14.43 -16.53
CA GLU A 416 -11.12 13.62 -15.94
C GLU A 416 -10.45 14.33 -14.76
N ILE A 417 -10.27 15.65 -14.86
CA ILE A 417 -9.66 16.50 -13.82
C ILE A 417 -10.44 16.41 -12.49
N SER A 418 -11.74 16.10 -12.52
CA SER A 418 -12.53 15.93 -11.29
C SER A 418 -12.04 14.77 -10.42
N GLN A 419 -11.27 13.82 -10.96
CA GLN A 419 -10.71 12.68 -10.23
C GLN A 419 -9.47 13.02 -9.40
N LEU A 420 -8.95 14.24 -9.52
CA LEU A 420 -7.78 14.72 -8.79
C LEU A 420 -8.18 15.30 -7.43
N GLY A 421 -7.85 14.58 -6.34
CA GLY A 421 -8.26 14.95 -4.98
C GLY A 421 -7.72 16.28 -4.46
N ASN A 422 -6.64 16.80 -5.03
CA ASN A 422 -6.12 18.16 -4.72
C ASN A 422 -6.94 19.29 -5.37
N ILE A 423 -7.75 18.98 -6.39
CA ILE A 423 -8.64 19.93 -7.08
C ILE A 423 -10.07 19.82 -6.56
N SER A 424 -10.57 18.59 -6.43
CA SER A 424 -11.98 18.31 -6.13
C SER A 424 -12.23 17.81 -4.69
N GLY A 425 -11.18 17.65 -3.89
CA GLY A 425 -11.27 17.07 -2.55
C GLY A 425 -11.57 15.57 -2.56
N GLY A 426 -11.64 14.96 -1.36
CA GLY A 426 -11.88 13.52 -1.19
C GLY A 426 -13.17 13.06 -1.86
N LYS A 427 -14.32 13.64 -1.45
CA LYS A 427 -15.65 13.27 -1.97
C LYS A 427 -15.81 13.53 -3.46
N GLY A 428 -15.38 14.70 -3.94
CA GLY A 428 -15.46 15.10 -5.34
C GLY A 428 -14.65 14.17 -6.25
N SER A 429 -13.43 13.80 -5.83
CA SER A 429 -12.59 12.87 -6.59
C SER A 429 -13.16 11.46 -6.65
N SER A 430 -13.75 10.98 -5.56
CA SER A 430 -14.46 9.70 -5.53
C SER A 430 -15.68 9.69 -6.45
N LEU A 431 -16.45 10.79 -6.49
CA LEU A 431 -17.61 10.93 -7.39
C LEU A 431 -17.22 10.96 -8.87
N GLY A 432 -16.12 11.64 -9.23
CA GLY A 432 -15.57 11.61 -10.59
C GLY A 432 -15.18 10.20 -11.03
N LYS A 433 -14.48 9.46 -10.16
CA LYS A 433 -14.11 8.05 -10.41
C LYS A 433 -15.34 7.15 -10.55
N LEU A 434 -16.33 7.31 -9.65
CA LEU A 434 -17.59 6.58 -9.70
C LEU A 434 -18.37 6.86 -10.99
N THR A 435 -18.38 8.11 -11.47
CA THR A 435 -19.06 8.49 -12.71
C THR A 435 -18.39 7.88 -13.94
N GLN A 436 -17.07 7.75 -13.95
CA GLN A 436 -16.37 7.03 -15.02
C GLN A 436 -16.68 5.52 -14.98
N LEU A 437 -16.68 4.93 -13.79
CA LEU A 437 -17.01 3.52 -13.60
C LEU A 437 -18.46 3.20 -13.95
N SER A 438 -19.42 4.06 -13.61
CA SER A 438 -20.83 3.86 -13.93
C SER A 438 -21.07 3.83 -15.44
N LYS A 439 -20.33 4.63 -16.22
CA LYS A 439 -20.37 4.58 -17.70
C LYS A 439 -19.89 3.24 -18.25
N LYS A 440 -18.88 2.64 -17.60
CA LYS A 440 -18.29 1.35 -18.00
C LYS A 440 -19.17 0.16 -17.61
N GLU A 441 -19.59 0.09 -16.35
CA GLU A 441 -20.29 -1.07 -15.79
C GLU A 441 -21.81 -1.04 -16.06
N LYS A 442 -22.41 0.14 -16.23
CA LYS A 442 -23.85 0.35 -16.50
C LYS A 442 -24.84 -0.23 -15.46
N THR A 443 -24.34 -0.77 -14.36
CA THR A 443 -25.10 -1.43 -13.28
C THR A 443 -25.62 -0.47 -12.21
N PHE A 444 -25.01 0.71 -12.08
CA PHE A 444 -25.42 1.76 -11.14
C PHE A 444 -25.36 3.14 -11.79
N ILE A 445 -25.99 4.13 -11.17
CA ILE A 445 -26.03 5.52 -11.64
C ILE A 445 -25.41 6.43 -10.58
N VAL A 446 -24.62 7.40 -11.02
CA VAL A 446 -24.20 8.54 -10.18
C VAL A 446 -24.98 9.76 -10.63
N PRO A 447 -25.72 10.45 -9.74
CA PRO A 447 -26.44 11.67 -10.10
C PRO A 447 -25.49 12.74 -10.62
N LYS A 448 -25.96 13.52 -11.60
CA LYS A 448 -25.14 14.55 -12.24
C LYS A 448 -24.79 15.64 -11.23
N GLY A 449 -23.65 16.28 -11.44
CA GLY A 449 -23.20 17.35 -10.57
C GLY A 449 -21.87 17.93 -10.98
N ILE A 450 -21.48 18.97 -10.26
CA ILE A 450 -20.23 19.69 -10.42
C ILE A 450 -19.49 19.78 -9.09
N VAL A 451 -18.22 20.12 -9.17
CA VAL A 451 -17.37 20.45 -8.03
C VAL A 451 -16.88 21.88 -8.21
N VAL A 452 -17.16 22.73 -7.22
CA VAL A 452 -16.50 24.02 -7.02
C VAL A 452 -15.12 23.72 -6.46
N THR A 453 -14.07 24.03 -7.23
CA THR A 453 -12.73 23.51 -6.96
C THR A 453 -12.02 24.23 -5.82
N THR A 454 -10.90 23.68 -5.38
CA THR A 454 -9.99 24.36 -4.45
C THR A 454 -9.46 25.69 -4.99
N SER A 455 -9.35 25.85 -6.30
CA SER A 455 -9.00 27.12 -6.97
C SER A 455 -10.05 28.21 -6.72
N ALA A 456 -11.35 27.85 -6.75
CA ALA A 456 -12.43 28.76 -6.42
C ALA A 456 -12.39 29.19 -4.94
N TYR A 457 -12.07 28.27 -4.02
CA TYR A 457 -11.85 28.63 -2.61
C TYR A 457 -10.68 29.61 -2.46
N CYS A 458 -9.52 29.33 -3.07
CA CYS A 458 -8.37 30.23 -3.05
C CYS A 458 -8.72 31.64 -3.58
N LYS A 459 -9.58 31.72 -4.61
CA LYS A 459 -10.01 32.99 -5.19
C LYS A 459 -11.08 33.71 -4.35
N PHE A 460 -11.79 32.99 -3.51
CA PHE A 460 -12.75 33.54 -2.55
C PHE A 460 -12.07 34.14 -1.31
N LEU A 461 -10.90 33.65 -0.91
CA LEU A 461 -10.15 34.13 0.25
C LEU A 461 -9.76 35.61 0.09
N THR A 462 -10.50 36.49 0.75
CA THR A 462 -10.18 37.92 0.85
C THR A 462 -9.21 38.18 2.00
N ARG A 463 -8.64 39.39 2.05
CA ARG A 463 -7.81 39.82 3.18
C ARG A 463 -8.55 39.70 4.52
N ASP A 464 -9.82 40.12 4.56
CA ASP A 464 -10.63 40.07 5.79
C ASP A 464 -10.85 38.63 6.29
N VAL A 465 -11.08 37.69 5.37
CA VAL A 465 -11.19 36.26 5.72
C VAL A 465 -9.86 35.74 6.25
N LEU A 466 -8.75 36.06 5.59
CA LEU A 466 -7.41 35.62 6.02
C LEU A 466 -7.01 36.20 7.38
N ASP A 467 -7.31 37.48 7.63
CA ASP A 467 -7.05 38.14 8.91
C ASP A 467 -7.89 37.50 10.03
N ALA A 468 -9.15 37.14 9.75
CA ALA A 468 -10.00 36.42 10.70
C ALA A 468 -9.49 34.99 10.99
N VAL A 469 -9.07 34.27 9.95
CA VAL A 469 -8.46 32.94 10.07
C VAL A 469 -7.19 33.00 10.92
N LYS A 470 -6.33 34.00 10.69
CA LYS A 470 -5.11 34.20 11.47
C LYS A 470 -5.42 34.44 12.95
N TYR A 471 -6.42 35.28 13.24
CA TYR A 471 -6.90 35.47 14.61
C TYR A 471 -7.36 34.16 15.26
N LEU A 472 -8.11 33.33 14.52
CA LEU A 472 -8.50 32.00 15.00
C LEU A 472 -7.29 31.09 15.26
N GLU A 473 -6.28 31.09 14.39
CA GLU A 473 -5.04 30.34 14.61
C GLU A 473 -4.30 30.82 15.86
N ASP A 474 -4.18 32.12 16.07
CA ASP A 474 -3.50 32.69 17.23
C ASP A 474 -4.22 32.32 18.54
N VAL A 475 -5.55 32.34 18.57
CA VAL A 475 -6.35 31.87 19.71
C VAL A 475 -6.24 30.34 19.88
N ALA A 476 -6.35 29.58 18.79
CA ALA A 476 -6.32 28.12 18.83
C ALA A 476 -4.97 27.56 19.33
N TYR A 477 -3.86 28.21 19.00
CA TYR A 477 -2.51 27.79 19.38
C TYR A 477 -1.95 28.51 20.61
N GLY A 478 -2.72 29.40 21.23
CA GLY A 478 -2.33 30.08 22.48
C GLY A 478 -1.31 31.21 22.29
N ASN A 479 -1.20 31.76 21.08
CA ASN A 479 -0.42 32.98 20.82
C ASN A 479 -1.17 34.24 21.30
N GLN A 480 -2.48 34.15 21.49
CA GLN A 480 -3.34 35.22 21.95
C GLN A 480 -4.44 34.68 22.87
N ASP A 481 -4.76 35.41 23.94
CA ASP A 481 -5.89 35.08 24.82
C ASP A 481 -7.24 35.29 24.10
N GLY A 482 -8.14 34.32 24.22
CA GLY A 482 -9.49 34.41 23.65
C GLY A 482 -10.31 33.13 23.82
N ASP A 483 -11.63 33.23 23.67
CA ASP A 483 -12.51 32.06 23.58
C ASP A 483 -12.46 31.47 22.16
N LEU A 484 -12.04 30.21 22.05
CA LEU A 484 -11.95 29.48 20.79
C LEU A 484 -13.30 29.42 20.07
N LYS A 485 -14.40 29.25 20.81
CA LYS A 485 -15.75 29.14 20.23
C LYS A 485 -16.19 30.47 19.63
N GLU A 486 -15.90 31.58 20.29
CA GLU A 486 -16.16 32.92 19.75
C GLU A 486 -15.30 33.21 18.52
N ALA A 487 -14.01 32.85 18.56
CA ALA A 487 -13.12 32.98 17.41
C ALA A 487 -13.62 32.17 16.19
N CYS A 488 -14.06 30.93 16.42
CA CYS A 488 -14.66 30.07 15.38
C CYS A 488 -15.91 30.73 14.77
N ASN A 489 -16.85 31.17 15.62
CA ASN A 489 -18.08 31.83 15.17
C ASN A 489 -17.82 33.11 14.38
N ARG A 490 -16.79 33.87 14.79
CA ARG A 490 -16.35 35.09 14.09
C ARG A 490 -15.87 34.78 12.67
N VAL A 491 -14.98 33.80 12.50
CA VAL A 491 -14.49 33.42 11.17
C VAL A 491 -15.61 32.89 10.29
N ALA A 492 -16.44 31.98 10.82
CA ALA A 492 -17.59 31.43 10.10
C ALA A 492 -18.54 32.55 9.61
N SER A 493 -18.86 33.51 10.49
CA SER A 493 -19.71 34.65 10.14
C SER A 493 -19.10 35.54 9.06
N ILE A 494 -17.79 35.78 9.09
CA ILE A 494 -17.09 36.58 8.07
C ILE A 494 -17.11 35.86 6.71
N VAL A 495 -16.87 34.55 6.70
CA VAL A 495 -16.94 33.73 5.49
C VAL A 495 -18.36 33.74 4.90
N GLU A 496 -19.38 33.54 5.72
CA GLU A 496 -20.78 33.53 5.26
C GLU A 496 -21.23 34.88 4.70
N ASN A 497 -20.79 35.99 5.29
CA ASN A 497 -21.17 37.34 4.86
C ASN A 497 -20.30 37.90 3.73
N SER A 498 -19.17 37.25 3.41
CA SER A 498 -18.30 37.66 2.30
C SER A 498 -19.00 37.53 0.95
N LEU A 499 -18.70 38.46 0.05
CA LEU A 499 -19.23 38.44 -1.32
C LEU A 499 -18.55 37.34 -2.13
N LEU A 500 -19.35 36.52 -2.80
CA LEU A 500 -18.82 35.51 -3.72
C LEU A 500 -18.37 36.21 -5.02
N PRO A 501 -17.09 36.09 -5.43
CA PRO A 501 -16.61 36.73 -6.66
C PRO A 501 -17.48 36.39 -7.88
N VAL A 502 -17.80 37.40 -8.69
CA VAL A 502 -18.68 37.28 -9.87
C VAL A 502 -18.22 36.18 -10.82
N VAL A 503 -16.90 36.00 -10.97
CA VAL A 503 -16.33 34.94 -11.80
C VAL A 503 -16.66 33.53 -11.31
N ILE A 504 -16.76 33.31 -9.99
CA ILE A 504 -17.16 32.03 -9.40
C ILE A 504 -18.67 31.83 -9.61
N CYS A 505 -19.47 32.86 -9.32
CA CYS A 505 -20.93 32.83 -9.54
C CYS A 505 -21.27 32.47 -10.99
N ARG A 506 -20.56 33.08 -11.95
CA ARG A 506 -20.71 32.83 -13.38
C ARG A 506 -20.34 31.38 -13.72
N SER A 507 -19.18 30.90 -13.27
CA SER A 507 -18.72 29.52 -13.50
C SER A 507 -19.73 28.47 -13.01
N ILE A 508 -20.22 28.62 -11.78
CA ILE A 508 -21.23 27.73 -11.20
C ILE A 508 -22.53 27.75 -12.03
N THR A 509 -22.99 28.95 -12.39
CA THR A 509 -24.24 29.13 -13.14
C THR A 509 -24.16 28.53 -14.54
N GLU A 510 -23.05 28.75 -15.24
CA GLU A 510 -22.83 28.26 -16.60
C GLU A 510 -22.76 26.72 -16.61
N ASP A 511 -21.96 26.10 -15.74
CA ASP A 511 -21.84 24.64 -15.71
C ASP A 511 -23.14 23.94 -15.28
N LEU A 512 -23.88 24.51 -14.31
CA LEU A 512 -25.19 23.95 -13.93
C LEU A 512 -26.22 24.10 -15.05
N LYS A 513 -26.26 25.24 -15.76
CA LYS A 513 -27.12 25.41 -16.93
C LYS A 513 -26.75 24.49 -18.07
N GLU A 514 -25.47 24.22 -18.27
CA GLU A 514 -25.03 23.26 -19.29
C GLU A 514 -25.46 21.83 -18.94
N LEU A 515 -25.38 21.43 -17.67
CA LEU A 515 -25.77 20.09 -17.23
C LEU A 515 -27.28 19.85 -17.20
N PHE A 516 -28.06 20.86 -16.80
CA PHE A 516 -29.48 20.73 -16.46
C PHE A 516 -30.42 21.57 -17.34
N GLY A 517 -29.90 22.43 -18.22
CA GLY A 517 -30.70 23.29 -19.09
C GLY A 517 -31.49 24.37 -18.34
N GLY A 518 -32.68 24.69 -18.85
CA GLY A 518 -33.59 25.68 -18.24
C GLY A 518 -34.15 25.25 -16.89
N ASP A 519 -34.19 23.95 -16.61
CA ASP A 519 -34.79 23.35 -15.40
C ASP A 519 -33.94 23.54 -14.14
N VAL A 520 -32.74 24.13 -14.24
CA VAL A 520 -31.80 24.27 -13.11
C VAL A 520 -32.43 24.94 -11.88
N ASN A 521 -33.38 25.87 -12.07
CA ASN A 521 -34.06 26.56 -10.98
C ASN A 521 -35.17 25.72 -10.33
N GLU A 522 -35.68 24.71 -11.03
CA GLU A 522 -36.73 23.81 -10.56
C GLU A 522 -36.16 22.56 -9.87
N ARG A 523 -34.88 22.27 -10.11
CA ARG A 523 -34.16 21.15 -9.49
C ARG A 523 -33.67 21.47 -8.09
N LYS A 524 -33.55 20.42 -7.29
CA LYS A 524 -32.97 20.44 -5.94
C LYS A 524 -31.59 19.83 -5.96
N PHE A 525 -30.68 20.38 -5.15
CA PHE A 525 -29.28 19.98 -5.10
C PHE A 525 -28.85 19.68 -3.65
N ALA A 526 -27.95 18.71 -3.52
CA ALA A 526 -27.14 18.51 -2.33
C ALA A 526 -25.83 19.28 -2.51
N VAL A 527 -25.52 20.17 -1.56
CA VAL A 527 -24.27 20.94 -1.53
C VAL A 527 -23.42 20.42 -0.37
N ARG A 528 -22.26 19.84 -0.69
CA ARG A 528 -21.47 19.03 0.25
C ARG A 528 -20.03 19.49 0.28
N SER A 529 -19.48 19.67 1.47
CA SER A 529 -18.05 19.89 1.70
C SER A 529 -17.20 18.72 1.15
N SER A 530 -16.07 19.03 0.53
CA SER A 530 -15.10 18.06 0.00
C SER A 530 -13.69 18.61 0.22
N ALA A 531 -13.13 18.40 1.40
CA ALA A 531 -11.81 18.94 1.72
C ALA A 531 -10.67 18.06 1.19
N THR A 532 -9.53 18.69 0.94
CA THR A 532 -8.31 17.97 0.54
C THR A 532 -7.70 17.26 1.75
N GLY A 533 -7.33 15.99 1.61
CA GLY A 533 -6.68 15.25 2.70
C GLY A 533 -7.62 14.71 3.79
N GLU A 534 -8.95 14.83 3.64
CA GLU A 534 -9.94 14.18 4.53
C GLU A 534 -9.87 12.65 4.48
N ASP A 535 -9.56 12.08 3.31
CA ASP A 535 -9.54 10.65 3.04
C ASP A 535 -8.09 10.12 2.94
N THR A 536 -7.33 10.23 4.03
CA THR A 536 -6.02 9.57 4.12
C THR A 536 -6.16 8.16 4.68
N ALA A 537 -5.22 7.26 4.35
CA ALA A 537 -5.22 5.89 4.88
C ALA A 537 -5.17 5.83 6.42
N SER A 538 -4.73 6.92 7.07
CA SER A 538 -4.57 7.04 8.52
C SER A 538 -5.75 7.67 9.25
N MET A 539 -6.66 8.40 8.58
CA MET A 539 -7.71 9.17 9.24
C MET A 539 -8.95 9.31 8.35
N SER A 540 -10.13 8.97 8.87
CA SER A 540 -11.42 9.31 8.28
C SER A 540 -12.02 10.47 9.05
N ALA A 541 -12.09 11.66 8.45
CA ALA A 541 -12.80 12.81 9.04
C ALA A 541 -14.32 12.75 8.74
N ALA A 542 -14.94 11.58 8.91
CA ALA A 542 -16.36 11.41 8.63
C ALA A 542 -17.21 12.27 9.60
N GLY A 543 -18.18 13.02 9.07
CA GLY A 543 -19.17 13.76 9.86
C GLY A 543 -18.72 15.11 10.43
N GLN A 544 -17.55 15.64 10.03
CA GLN A 544 -16.99 16.87 10.62
C GLN A 544 -17.44 18.17 9.93
N MET A 545 -17.97 18.10 8.72
CA MET A 545 -18.28 19.27 7.88
C MET A 545 -19.69 19.19 7.32
N ASP A 546 -20.30 20.34 7.12
CA ASP A 546 -21.73 20.45 6.82
C ASP A 546 -22.09 19.94 5.41
N THR A 547 -23.29 19.38 5.33
CA THR A 547 -23.98 18.99 4.10
C THR A 547 -25.35 19.66 4.08
N PHE A 548 -25.69 20.32 2.98
CA PHE A 548 -26.98 20.99 2.80
C PHE A 548 -27.79 20.24 1.75
N LEU A 549 -28.94 19.70 2.12
CA LEU A 549 -29.83 18.96 1.23
C LEU A 549 -30.99 19.83 0.74
N GLY A 550 -31.54 19.49 -0.42
CA GLY A 550 -32.76 20.13 -0.93
C GLY A 550 -32.60 21.58 -1.38
N VAL A 551 -31.37 22.04 -1.66
CA VAL A 551 -31.07 23.42 -2.06
C VAL A 551 -31.64 23.70 -3.45
N GLN A 552 -32.49 24.72 -3.58
CA GLN A 552 -33.15 25.07 -4.83
C GLN A 552 -32.88 26.53 -5.21
N GLY A 553 -32.53 26.76 -6.47
CA GLY A 553 -32.23 28.09 -7.01
C GLY A 553 -30.77 28.51 -6.86
N ILE A 554 -30.27 29.25 -7.85
CA ILE A 554 -28.85 29.61 -7.98
C ILE A 554 -28.32 30.43 -6.79
N ASN A 555 -29.11 31.38 -6.26
CA ASN A 555 -28.70 32.20 -5.12
C ASN A 555 -28.54 31.38 -3.84
N GLU A 556 -29.42 30.40 -3.62
CA GLU A 556 -29.35 29.49 -2.48
C GLU A 556 -28.15 28.55 -2.59
N ILE A 557 -27.80 28.11 -3.81
CA ILE A 557 -26.57 27.35 -4.07
C ILE A 557 -25.35 28.19 -3.69
N PHE A 558 -25.29 29.47 -4.04
CA PHE A 558 -24.17 30.34 -3.64
C PHE A 558 -24.06 30.48 -2.12
N ALA A 559 -25.19 30.65 -1.43
CA ALA A 559 -25.20 30.70 0.02
C ALA A 559 -24.72 29.38 0.65
N ALA A 560 -25.19 28.24 0.14
CA ALA A 560 -24.79 26.92 0.60
C ALA A 560 -23.30 26.64 0.37
N VAL A 561 -22.72 27.07 -0.76
CA VAL A 561 -21.27 26.96 -1.02
C VAL A 561 -20.47 27.71 0.03
N LYS A 562 -20.86 28.95 0.37
CA LYS A 562 -20.19 29.73 1.42
C LYS A 562 -20.33 29.08 2.80
N LYS A 563 -21.50 28.52 3.12
CA LYS A 563 -21.70 27.77 4.37
C LYS A 563 -20.84 26.52 4.45
N CYS A 564 -20.69 25.78 3.35
CA CYS A 564 -19.73 24.68 3.30
C CYS A 564 -18.31 25.18 3.62
N TRP A 565 -17.85 26.28 3.01
CA TRP A 565 -16.55 26.89 3.34
C TRP A 565 -16.42 27.34 4.79
N ALA A 566 -17.48 27.89 5.38
CA ALA A 566 -17.51 28.30 6.77
C ALA A 566 -17.42 27.10 7.74
N SER A 567 -18.03 25.96 7.38
CA SER A 567 -18.10 24.77 8.24
C SER A 567 -16.73 24.23 8.67
N GLN A 568 -15.67 24.45 7.88
CA GLN A 568 -14.32 24.02 8.24
C GLN A 568 -13.73 24.77 9.46
N PHE A 569 -14.35 25.89 9.85
CA PHE A 569 -14.00 26.72 11.00
C PHE A 569 -14.97 26.53 12.16
N GLY A 570 -15.91 25.57 12.07
CA GLY A 570 -16.75 25.19 13.19
C GLY A 570 -15.92 24.66 14.36
N HIS A 571 -16.40 24.87 15.58
CA HIS A 571 -15.67 24.53 16.81
C HIS A 571 -15.15 23.08 16.81
N ILE A 572 -16.00 22.11 16.46
CA ILE A 572 -15.64 20.68 16.42
C ILE A 572 -14.56 20.40 15.36
N ALA A 573 -14.69 20.98 14.17
CA ALA A 573 -13.72 20.83 13.10
C ALA A 573 -12.34 21.40 13.48
N VAL A 574 -12.31 22.56 14.15
CA VAL A 574 -11.08 23.20 14.62
C VAL A 574 -10.42 22.40 15.74
N GLU A 575 -11.18 21.92 16.73
CA GLU A 575 -10.64 21.06 17.79
C GLU A 575 -10.05 19.76 17.23
N TYR A 576 -10.73 19.15 16.26
CA TYR A 576 -10.24 17.96 15.57
C TYR A 576 -8.92 18.25 14.85
N LYS A 577 -8.89 19.30 14.02
CA LYS A 577 -7.68 19.70 13.28
C LYS A 577 -6.51 19.98 14.23
N LYS A 578 -6.76 20.69 15.34
CA LYS A 578 -5.76 20.97 16.37
C LYS A 578 -5.21 19.69 17.01
N ARG A 579 -6.08 18.75 17.40
CA ARG A 579 -5.69 17.47 18.02
C ARG A 579 -4.77 16.64 17.14
N TYR A 580 -4.96 16.72 15.82
CA TYR A 580 -4.21 15.93 14.84
C TYR A 580 -3.17 16.74 14.05
N GLY A 581 -2.88 17.98 14.45
CA GLY A 581 -1.85 18.83 13.81
C GLY A 581 -2.15 19.21 12.36
N GLN A 582 -3.44 19.31 12.00
CA GLN A 582 -3.88 19.70 10.66
C GLN A 582 -3.97 21.22 10.54
N VAL A 583 -3.76 21.73 9.32
CA VAL A 583 -3.90 23.15 9.00
C VAL A 583 -5.36 23.58 9.16
N LEU A 584 -5.62 24.66 9.91
CA LEU A 584 -6.99 25.14 10.16
C LEU A 584 -7.64 25.61 8.85
N ASN A 585 -6.93 26.41 8.06
CA ASN A 585 -7.34 26.84 6.73
C ASN A 585 -6.83 25.90 5.63
N SER A 586 -7.53 24.78 5.47
CA SER A 586 -7.23 23.79 4.43
C SER A 586 -7.94 24.14 3.12
N PRO A 587 -7.31 23.96 1.94
CA PRO A 587 -8.03 24.04 0.68
C PRO A 587 -9.24 23.10 0.66
N MET A 588 -10.40 23.63 0.27
CA MET A 588 -11.64 22.87 0.28
C MET A 588 -12.47 23.10 -0.98
N ALA A 589 -12.83 21.99 -1.62
CA ALA A 589 -13.78 21.97 -2.71
C ALA A 589 -15.22 21.80 -2.17
N VAL A 590 -16.22 22.09 -3.00
CA VAL A 590 -17.64 21.89 -2.67
C VAL A 590 -18.32 21.15 -3.81
N VAL A 591 -18.95 20.04 -3.49
CA VAL A 591 -19.74 19.23 -4.43
C VAL A 591 -21.16 19.78 -4.50
N ILE A 592 -21.66 20.02 -5.71
CA ILE A 592 -23.06 20.36 -5.99
C ILE A 592 -23.64 19.22 -6.84
N GLN A 593 -24.50 18.42 -6.23
CA GLN A 593 -25.03 17.18 -6.82
C GLN A 593 -26.54 17.22 -6.90
N GLU A 594 -27.11 16.74 -8.01
CA GLU A 594 -28.56 16.60 -8.15
C GLU A 594 -29.16 15.70 -7.05
N MET A 595 -30.21 16.20 -6.38
CA MET A 595 -30.97 15.40 -5.42
C MET A 595 -31.80 14.35 -6.13
N VAL A 596 -31.87 13.17 -5.54
CA VAL A 596 -32.69 12.06 -6.02
C VAL A 596 -33.81 11.81 -5.03
N ALA A 597 -35.04 11.74 -5.52
CA ALA A 597 -36.16 11.26 -4.73
C ALA A 597 -36.01 9.76 -4.51
N CYS A 598 -35.84 9.35 -3.25
CA CYS A 598 -35.71 7.95 -2.86
C CYS A 598 -36.74 7.55 -1.81
N GLU A 599 -37.29 6.35 -1.97
CA GLU A 599 -38.20 5.74 -1.00
C GLU A 599 -37.41 5.10 0.16
N VAL A 600 -36.17 4.70 -0.12
CA VAL A 600 -35.22 4.06 0.79
C VAL A 600 -33.81 4.48 0.42
N SER A 601 -32.94 4.55 1.42
CA SER A 601 -31.52 4.83 1.27
C SER A 601 -30.71 4.07 2.31
N GLY A 602 -29.41 3.98 2.11
CA GLY A 602 -28.57 3.15 2.96
C GLY A 602 -27.08 3.38 2.81
N VAL A 603 -26.32 2.73 3.69
CA VAL A 603 -24.86 2.72 3.68
C VAL A 603 -24.39 1.28 3.52
N MET A 604 -23.42 1.07 2.62
CA MET A 604 -22.79 -0.23 2.39
C MET A 604 -21.31 -0.15 2.73
N PHE A 605 -20.86 -1.09 3.57
CA PHE A 605 -19.46 -1.37 3.83
C PHE A 605 -19.09 -2.67 3.11
N THR A 606 -18.13 -2.63 2.19
CA THR A 606 -17.65 -3.81 1.43
C THR A 606 -16.61 -4.65 2.18
N CYS A 607 -16.40 -4.30 3.44
CA CYS A 607 -15.50 -4.87 4.42
C CYS A 607 -16.12 -4.57 5.80
N ASP A 608 -16.14 -5.54 6.71
CA ASP A 608 -16.72 -5.32 8.04
C ASP A 608 -15.99 -4.17 8.77
N PRO A 609 -16.68 -3.09 9.16
CA PRO A 609 -16.05 -1.95 9.83
C PRO A 609 -15.48 -2.29 11.23
N VAL A 610 -15.94 -3.38 11.86
CA VAL A 610 -15.47 -3.80 13.19
C VAL A 610 -14.21 -4.63 13.08
N THR A 611 -14.24 -5.71 12.29
CA THR A 611 -13.11 -6.65 12.19
C THR A 611 -12.13 -6.34 11.05
N ASN A 612 -12.51 -5.46 10.10
CA ASN A 612 -11.84 -5.28 8.81
C ASN A 612 -11.80 -6.55 7.94
N ASN A 613 -12.76 -7.46 8.12
CA ASN A 613 -12.90 -8.65 7.28
C ASN A 613 -13.49 -8.29 5.91
N PRO A 614 -12.73 -8.42 4.79
CA PRO A 614 -13.20 -8.06 3.45
C PRO A 614 -14.21 -9.07 2.86
N SER A 615 -14.38 -10.21 3.50
CA SER A 615 -15.36 -11.23 3.11
C SER A 615 -16.75 -10.94 3.66
N ILE A 616 -16.90 -9.94 4.53
CA ILE A 616 -18.17 -9.54 5.09
C ILE A 616 -18.56 -8.19 4.49
N ILE A 617 -19.74 -8.12 3.90
CA ILE A 617 -20.36 -6.89 3.40
C ILE A 617 -21.54 -6.58 4.32
N THR A 618 -21.56 -5.39 4.89
CA THR A 618 -22.69 -4.94 5.72
C THR A 618 -23.43 -3.83 5.00
N ILE A 619 -24.74 -3.97 4.90
CA ILE A 619 -25.64 -2.98 4.31
C ILE A 619 -26.63 -2.56 5.37
N THR A 620 -26.72 -1.26 5.62
CA THR A 620 -27.75 -0.66 6.46
C THR A 620 -28.72 0.14 5.59
N ALA A 621 -30.02 0.03 5.82
CA ALA A 621 -31.04 0.72 5.02
C ALA A 621 -32.19 1.25 5.88
N ASN A 622 -32.66 2.46 5.56
CA ASN A 622 -33.86 3.04 6.17
C ASN A 622 -34.71 3.76 5.09
N TYR A 623 -35.98 4.00 5.40
CA TYR A 623 -36.89 4.74 4.52
C TYR A 623 -36.48 6.21 4.38
N GLY A 624 -36.75 6.79 3.21
CA GLY A 624 -36.49 8.19 2.91
C GLY A 624 -35.02 8.48 2.57
N LEU A 625 -34.56 9.70 2.87
CA LEU A 625 -33.20 10.18 2.63
C LEU A 625 -32.18 9.55 3.60
N GLY A 626 -30.95 9.39 3.13
CA GLY A 626 -29.89 8.62 3.80
C GLY A 626 -29.33 9.25 5.07
N GLU A 627 -29.75 10.47 5.40
CA GLU A 627 -29.29 11.20 6.57
C GLU A 627 -29.67 10.50 7.88
N THR A 628 -30.82 9.84 7.94
CA THR A 628 -31.23 9.05 9.13
C THR A 628 -30.28 7.88 9.42
N VAL A 629 -29.75 7.24 8.38
CA VAL A 629 -28.79 6.14 8.51
C VAL A 629 -27.40 6.66 8.88
N VAL A 630 -26.98 7.78 8.29
CA VAL A 630 -25.64 8.36 8.51
C VAL A 630 -25.51 9.02 9.88
N SER A 631 -26.58 9.65 10.37
CA SER A 631 -26.62 10.27 11.70
C SER A 631 -26.81 9.27 12.84
N GLY A 632 -27.28 8.05 12.54
CA GLY A 632 -27.59 7.03 13.54
C GLY A 632 -28.79 7.35 14.43
N SER A 633 -29.67 8.28 14.00
CA SER A 633 -30.84 8.70 14.77
C SER A 633 -31.94 7.64 14.85
N VAL A 634 -31.92 6.64 13.96
CA VAL A 634 -32.91 5.56 13.86
C VAL A 634 -32.18 4.23 13.66
N GLU A 635 -32.73 3.15 14.21
CA GLU A 635 -32.24 1.79 13.94
C GLU A 635 -32.65 1.33 12.51
N PRO A 636 -31.70 1.19 11.58
CA PRO A 636 -31.98 0.77 10.20
C PRO A 636 -32.07 -0.76 10.10
N ASP A 637 -32.61 -1.25 8.98
CA ASP A 637 -32.44 -2.66 8.62
C ASP A 637 -30.97 -2.94 8.31
N THR A 638 -30.43 -4.02 8.87
CA THR A 638 -29.04 -4.44 8.66
C THR A 638 -29.00 -5.80 7.96
N PHE A 639 -28.34 -5.85 6.81
CA PHE A 639 -28.08 -7.05 6.04
C PHE A 639 -26.59 -7.36 6.12
N VAL A 640 -26.25 -8.57 6.56
CA VAL A 640 -24.87 -9.07 6.55
C VAL A 640 -24.77 -10.09 5.43
N LEU A 641 -23.88 -9.83 4.49
CA LEU A 641 -23.61 -10.69 3.34
C LEU A 641 -22.18 -11.21 3.40
N ARG A 642 -21.96 -12.45 2.98
CA ARG A 642 -20.64 -13.08 2.88
C ARG A 642 -20.22 -13.20 1.42
N ARG A 643 -19.05 -12.65 1.10
CA ARG A 643 -18.37 -12.81 -0.19
C ARG A 643 -17.53 -14.09 -0.16
N LYS A 644 -17.75 -14.98 -1.13
CA LYS A 644 -16.96 -16.20 -1.36
C LYS A 644 -15.93 -16.00 -2.47
N ASP A 645 -15.06 -16.98 -2.62
CA ASP A 645 -13.87 -16.94 -3.49
C ASP A 645 -14.19 -16.79 -4.98
N ASP A 646 -15.37 -17.22 -5.43
CA ASP A 646 -15.86 -17.04 -6.80
C ASP A 646 -16.57 -15.69 -7.02
N GLN A 647 -16.39 -14.75 -6.09
CA GLN A 647 -17.10 -13.47 -5.99
C GLN A 647 -18.62 -13.60 -5.84
N LYS A 648 -19.16 -14.78 -5.56
CA LYS A 648 -20.56 -14.89 -5.14
C LYS A 648 -20.74 -14.24 -3.77
N VAL A 649 -21.92 -13.68 -3.60
CA VAL A 649 -22.34 -13.02 -2.37
C VAL A 649 -23.58 -13.74 -1.86
N GLU A 650 -23.51 -14.24 -0.63
CA GLU A 650 -24.61 -14.93 0.03
C GLU A 650 -25.10 -14.12 1.23
N LEU A 651 -26.40 -14.18 1.51
CA LEU A 651 -26.99 -13.55 2.68
C LEU A 651 -26.71 -14.41 3.92
N GLU A 652 -26.04 -13.81 4.91
CA GLU A 652 -25.68 -14.48 6.16
C GLU A 652 -26.71 -14.18 7.26
N SER A 653 -27.12 -12.92 7.40
CA SER A 653 -28.17 -12.55 8.36
C SER A 653 -28.91 -11.26 7.97
N VAL A 654 -30.12 -11.12 8.50
CA VAL A 654 -30.95 -9.92 8.39
C VAL A 654 -31.41 -9.54 9.79
N THR A 655 -31.16 -8.30 10.18
CA THR A 655 -31.71 -7.70 11.40
C THR A 655 -32.65 -6.57 11.00
N VAL A 656 -33.92 -6.67 11.39
CA VAL A 656 -34.93 -5.67 11.05
C VAL A 656 -34.92 -4.58 12.11
N GLY A 657 -34.63 -3.34 11.71
CA GLY A 657 -34.63 -2.18 12.58
C GLY A 657 -36.03 -1.63 12.83
N SER A 658 -36.17 -0.85 13.91
CA SER A 658 -37.46 -0.23 14.32
C SER A 658 -38.02 0.72 13.25
N LYS A 659 -37.14 1.41 12.50
CA LYS A 659 -37.45 2.32 11.38
C LYS A 659 -38.56 3.33 11.73
N GLU A 660 -38.54 3.87 12.95
CA GLU A 660 -39.64 4.69 13.47
C GLU A 660 -39.76 6.04 12.79
N GLN A 661 -38.66 6.59 12.26
CA GLN A 661 -38.62 7.87 11.57
C GLN A 661 -38.00 7.74 10.18
N ARG A 662 -38.47 8.59 9.26
CA ARG A 662 -37.88 8.79 7.93
C ARG A 662 -37.81 10.27 7.60
N ILE A 663 -36.85 10.62 6.76
CA ILE A 663 -36.73 11.98 6.20
C ILE A 663 -37.20 11.96 4.75
N ILE A 664 -38.16 12.82 4.40
CA ILE A 664 -38.65 12.97 3.02
C ILE A 664 -38.37 14.37 2.46
N MET A 665 -38.31 14.50 1.14
CA MET A 665 -38.29 15.79 0.47
C MET A 665 -39.73 16.34 0.34
N GLN A 666 -40.09 17.38 1.10
CA GLN A 666 -41.32 18.16 0.84
C GLN A 666 -41.03 19.36 -0.08
N GLY A 667 -42.08 20.14 -0.45
CA GLY A 667 -42.11 21.22 -1.45
C GLY A 667 -41.07 22.36 -1.34
N SER A 668 -41.41 23.57 -1.77
CA SER A 668 -40.45 24.63 -2.18
C SER A 668 -39.59 25.29 -1.08
N ILE A 669 -39.57 24.82 0.17
CA ILE A 669 -38.77 25.43 1.26
C ILE A 669 -38.10 24.35 2.13
N ARG A 670 -36.78 24.56 2.34
CA ARG A 670 -35.79 24.14 3.37
C ARG A 670 -36.06 23.07 4.46
N GLU A 671 -37.09 22.23 4.43
CA GLU A 671 -37.33 21.28 5.52
C GLU A 671 -37.43 19.82 5.04
N SER A 672 -36.51 18.99 5.54
CA SER A 672 -36.73 17.58 5.75
C SER A 672 -37.74 17.43 6.88
N LEU A 673 -38.89 16.81 6.60
CA LEU A 673 -39.84 16.45 7.65
C LEU A 673 -39.47 15.08 8.21
N GLU A 674 -39.25 15.03 9.52
CA GLU A 674 -39.28 13.79 10.28
C GLU A 674 -40.73 13.35 10.42
N GLU A 675 -41.11 12.32 9.69
CA GLU A 675 -42.42 11.69 9.83
C GLU A 675 -42.26 10.32 10.50
N THR A 676 -43.22 9.97 11.36
CA THR A 676 -43.32 8.61 11.89
C THR A 676 -43.70 7.65 10.76
N THR A 677 -42.95 6.57 10.59
CA THR A 677 -43.21 5.61 9.52
C THR A 677 -44.59 4.97 9.72
N PRO A 678 -45.51 5.01 8.73
CA PRO A 678 -46.85 4.43 8.86
C PRO A 678 -46.79 2.94 9.20
N THR A 679 -47.64 2.48 10.11
CA THR A 679 -47.71 1.06 10.55
C THR A 679 -47.97 0.06 9.41
N GLY A 680 -48.54 0.50 8.28
CA GLY A 680 -48.74 -0.33 7.08
C GLY A 680 -47.51 -0.52 6.18
N LEU A 681 -46.41 0.22 6.41
CA LEU A 681 -45.11 0.01 5.74
C LEU A 681 -44.21 -0.98 6.49
N LYS A 682 -44.57 -1.35 7.74
CA LYS A 682 -43.91 -2.44 8.47
C LYS A 682 -44.25 -3.76 7.78
N VAL A 683 -43.36 -4.25 6.93
CA VAL A 683 -43.47 -5.58 6.33
C VAL A 683 -43.44 -6.61 7.47
N LYS A 684 -44.55 -7.33 7.70
CA LYS A 684 -44.57 -8.52 8.55
C LYS A 684 -43.67 -9.57 7.93
N PHE A 685 -42.58 -9.93 8.61
CA PHE A 685 -41.87 -11.17 8.33
C PHE A 685 -42.67 -12.32 8.95
N ASP A 686 -43.03 -13.29 8.12
CA ASP A 686 -43.65 -14.53 8.57
C ASP A 686 -42.51 -15.42 9.13
N GLU A 687 -42.52 -15.72 10.42
CA GLU A 687 -41.45 -16.41 11.15
C GLU A 687 -41.32 -17.92 10.82
N THR A 688 -41.95 -18.41 9.74
CA THR A 688 -42.06 -19.86 9.48
C THR A 688 -41.26 -20.42 8.30
N ALA A 689 -40.36 -19.67 7.66
CA ALA A 689 -39.53 -20.19 6.57
C ALA A 689 -38.12 -20.61 7.05
N ASN A 690 -38.05 -21.73 7.76
CA ASN A 690 -36.79 -22.37 8.20
C ASN A 690 -36.26 -23.37 7.16
N ASP A 691 -36.40 -23.08 5.86
CA ASP A 691 -35.90 -23.94 4.77
C ASP A 691 -34.69 -23.31 4.09
N ASN A 692 -33.54 -23.97 4.27
CA ASN A 692 -32.19 -23.62 3.80
C ASN A 692 -32.00 -23.70 2.26
N THR A 693 -33.05 -23.49 1.47
CA THR A 693 -32.98 -23.43 0.01
C THR A 693 -33.90 -22.34 -0.52
N MET A 694 -33.48 -21.08 -0.39
CA MET A 694 -34.01 -19.96 -1.17
C MET A 694 -32.88 -19.04 -1.63
N SER A 695 -32.19 -19.45 -2.70
CA SER A 695 -31.40 -18.53 -3.51
C SER A 695 -32.35 -17.63 -4.30
N GLU A 696 -31.99 -16.34 -4.46
CA GLU A 696 -32.66 -15.29 -5.26
C GLU A 696 -33.70 -14.39 -4.56
N ALA A 697 -34.69 -14.90 -3.83
CA ALA A 697 -35.81 -14.06 -3.38
C ALA A 697 -35.44 -12.96 -2.35
N PRO A 698 -34.60 -13.19 -1.31
CA PRO A 698 -34.22 -12.15 -0.36
C PRO A 698 -33.22 -11.14 -0.93
N PHE A 699 -32.31 -11.58 -1.81
CA PHE A 699 -31.30 -10.74 -2.44
C PHE A 699 -31.92 -9.75 -3.44
N ASN A 700 -32.83 -10.22 -4.30
CA ASN A 700 -33.61 -9.34 -5.18
C ASN A 700 -34.48 -8.36 -4.39
N ARG A 701 -34.88 -8.70 -3.15
CA ARG A 701 -35.69 -7.85 -2.26
C ARG A 701 -34.87 -6.84 -1.47
N ALA A 702 -33.64 -7.18 -1.06
CA ALA A 702 -32.68 -6.20 -0.53
C ALA A 702 -32.21 -5.22 -1.61
N GLN A 703 -32.08 -5.70 -2.85
CA GLN A 703 -31.83 -4.87 -4.03
C GLN A 703 -33.05 -3.98 -4.35
N SER A 704 -34.28 -4.51 -4.29
CA SER A 704 -35.51 -3.72 -4.50
C SER A 704 -35.78 -2.72 -3.37
N LEU A 705 -35.31 -3.00 -2.14
CA LEU A 705 -35.38 -2.05 -1.05
C LEU A 705 -34.50 -0.84 -1.35
N MET A 706 -33.36 -0.96 -2.04
CA MET A 706 -32.50 0.20 -2.39
C MET A 706 -32.83 0.87 -3.75
N THR A 707 -33.91 0.46 -4.42
CA THR A 707 -34.30 1.06 -5.72
C THR A 707 -35.28 2.21 -5.55
N THR A 708 -35.09 3.26 -6.35
CA THR A 708 -36.13 4.25 -6.63
C THR A 708 -37.13 3.66 -7.64
N ARG A 709 -38.19 4.39 -8.03
CA ARG A 709 -39.14 3.97 -9.09
C ARG A 709 -38.49 3.55 -10.43
N SER A 710 -37.19 3.80 -10.62
CA SER A 710 -36.37 3.18 -11.66
C SER A 710 -35.55 2.04 -11.06
N GLU A 711 -35.60 0.83 -11.63
CA GLU A 711 -34.97 -0.44 -11.19
C GLU A 711 -33.41 -0.44 -11.10
N LYS A 712 -32.75 0.67 -10.73
CA LYS A 712 -31.29 0.83 -10.68
C LYS A 712 -30.81 1.43 -9.36
N ILE A 713 -29.68 0.92 -8.86
CA ILE A 713 -28.98 1.45 -7.68
C ILE A 713 -28.33 2.79 -8.00
N ILE A 714 -28.50 3.77 -7.12
CA ILE A 714 -27.95 5.12 -7.26
C ILE A 714 -26.84 5.32 -6.21
N ALA A 715 -25.62 5.58 -6.67
CA ALA A 715 -24.47 5.85 -5.82
C ALA A 715 -24.33 7.36 -5.55
N LEU A 716 -24.52 7.77 -4.29
CA LEU A 716 -24.46 9.17 -3.86
C LEU A 716 -23.07 9.58 -3.32
N GLY A 717 -22.15 8.64 -3.13
CA GLY A 717 -20.77 8.91 -2.70
C GLY A 717 -20.02 7.65 -2.31
N ALA A 718 -18.71 7.76 -2.14
CA ALA A 718 -17.86 6.71 -1.58
C ALA A 718 -16.69 7.36 -0.81
N THR A 719 -16.56 7.03 0.48
CA THR A 719 -15.45 7.49 1.33
C THR A 719 -14.23 6.57 1.18
N TYR A 720 -14.43 5.32 0.74
CA TYR A 720 -13.35 4.37 0.48
C TYR A 720 -13.52 3.70 -0.88
N PHE A 721 -12.86 4.24 -1.90
CA PHE A 721 -12.73 3.55 -3.18
C PHE A 721 -11.44 2.73 -3.23
N ARG A 722 -11.48 1.53 -2.65
CA ARG A 722 -10.57 0.45 -3.04
C ARG A 722 -11.38 -0.84 -3.16
N TYR A 723 -11.52 -1.29 -4.40
CA TYR A 723 -12.14 -2.54 -4.86
C TYR A 723 -13.67 -2.55 -4.94
N ALA A 724 -14.18 -2.06 -6.08
CA ALA A 724 -15.43 -2.55 -6.65
C ALA A 724 -15.13 -2.93 -8.10
N THR A 725 -14.86 -4.21 -8.34
CA THR A 725 -14.72 -4.79 -9.68
C THR A 725 -16.03 -5.51 -10.00
N ALA A 726 -16.66 -5.11 -11.11
CA ALA A 726 -17.64 -5.83 -11.92
C ALA A 726 -18.54 -6.88 -11.23
N PHE A 727 -19.76 -6.49 -10.86
CA PHE A 727 -20.88 -7.44 -10.77
C PHE A 727 -21.29 -7.85 -12.19
N LYS A 728 -20.70 -8.95 -12.68
CA LYS A 728 -21.09 -9.54 -13.96
C LYS A 728 -22.34 -10.40 -13.73
N LYS A 729 -23.46 -9.95 -14.30
CA LYS A 729 -24.66 -10.77 -14.48
C LYS A 729 -24.26 -11.99 -15.33
N ARG A 730 -24.26 -13.19 -14.75
CA ARG A 730 -24.34 -14.44 -15.52
C ARG A 730 -25.56 -15.19 -15.01
N ASN A 731 -26.58 -15.19 -15.87
CA ASN A 731 -27.86 -15.85 -15.71
C ASN A 731 -27.70 -17.31 -15.27
N GLN A 732 -28.46 -17.71 -14.25
CA GLN A 732 -29.64 -18.56 -14.45
C GLN A 732 -30.57 -18.42 -13.27
#